data_AF-A0A7C9TW21-F1
#
_entry.id   AF-A0A7C9TW21-F1
#
_cell.length_a   1.000
_cell.length_b   1.000
_cell.length_c   1.000
_cell.angle_alpha   90.00
_cell.angle_beta   90.00
_cell.angle_gamma   90.00
#
_symmetry.space_group_name_H-M   'P 1'
#
loop_
_entity.id
_entity.type
_entity.pdbx_description
1 polymer ?
#
loop_
_entity_poly.entity_id
_entity_poly.type
_entity_poly.pdbx_seq_one_letter_code
_entity_poly.pdbx_strand_id
1 'polypeptide(L)'
;MKSLGQIILWLGLVAAVVTGWLLLPTDFWQYVFFLRIPLLMGLLLFALPFLAQGPLKSMLKNLFVLRDAGQIALTILGATVAGMAITFIVAIILGGAPDRFEVGELFEGSSQISSFKVWYYVLAITLALPTTLTVFLLYEEETPEEKKEERKGERWSGLSLGVLSGVVFLFLFQRIRDFLSLDKDSILDDFLVKAVGFLTTHSSKGAGYIYCKAENDCRLIDNHFDALVFFIVLLVIYIIGFKVFMPNSLPPEKKKIQEPPALLYVMLLISISVLLLGNLTFFFDYSRISVLFFWVLITGASYRLFNVDHYFILKDDPEQPKEPTDFAALLQKRLDKQEQKGSLKDTVVVVCASGGGIQAAGWTAQVLTGLQEELGESFTKAIGLISSVSGGSVGTMYYLDRFTDKGYPPHSESEEIFEGATANSLDAVGWGLAYPDLWRVILLPFLPDFLTPKVRDRGIAIEKDWQGHMKTPESPKTLGHWRSEVEEGNIPLPVLNATLVENGLRLLITPAKFPNPDKKKFFDFNSLYPGKDIDVVAGARLSATFPYISPICRAKVKDDKDSKTANNKDKEIANYHVADGGYFDNSGFVTALEWLEELLHEETTPQGEETTPQIKTILILQINPFPEVKPKEQDTEKEPDTSNNGSKDSPKKEKKRGLFMATLGPLLGLFKVREPILTSRNLTEVELLQEWQKAYKEKGVDIEYFPIFFPCLDEFSSEGEYEPPLSWKLTEKEKDEIKAGWATITGKKEGTEKSSTIKKLEDFWGKILNPDNKDENNNSIES
;
A
#
# COMPACT_ATOMS: atom_id res chain seq x y z
N MET A 1 16.15 1.35 47.16
CA MET A 1 17.30 0.49 46.76
C MET A 1 17.30 0.11 45.28
N LYS A 2 16.20 -0.40 44.69
CA LYS A 2 16.16 -0.75 43.24
C LYS A 2 16.45 0.42 42.29
N SER A 3 16.01 1.64 42.60
CA SER A 3 16.31 2.84 41.80
C SER A 3 17.77 3.29 41.88
N LEU A 4 18.38 3.22 43.07
CA LEU A 4 19.79 3.58 43.27
C LEU A 4 20.73 2.62 42.51
N GLY A 5 20.43 1.33 42.51
CA GLY A 5 21.18 0.34 41.72
C GLY A 5 21.07 0.58 40.20
N GLN A 6 19.89 1.01 39.71
CA GLN A 6 19.72 1.38 38.31
C GLN A 6 20.47 2.66 37.95
N ILE A 7 20.49 3.67 38.83
CA ILE A 7 21.24 4.90 38.62
C ILE A 7 22.75 4.61 38.58
N ILE A 8 23.26 3.78 39.50
CA ILE A 8 24.68 3.38 39.50
C ILE A 8 25.02 2.60 38.22
N LEU A 9 24.13 1.72 37.76
CA LEU A 9 24.33 0.96 36.52
C LEU A 9 24.29 1.86 35.28
N TRP A 10 23.42 2.87 35.26
CA TRP A 10 23.39 3.90 34.22
C TRP A 10 24.62 4.80 34.25
N LEU A 11 25.06 5.25 35.43
CA LEU A 11 26.29 6.02 35.57
C LEU A 11 27.50 5.20 35.15
N GLY A 12 27.53 3.89 35.45
CA GLY A 12 28.54 2.96 34.97
C GLY A 12 28.50 2.78 33.46
N LEU A 13 27.32 2.68 32.85
CA LEU A 13 27.15 2.60 31.40
C LEU A 13 27.59 3.90 30.71
N VAL A 14 27.16 5.05 31.23
CA VAL A 14 27.56 6.37 30.72
C VAL A 14 29.05 6.55 30.88
N ALA A 15 29.63 6.19 32.03
CA ALA A 15 31.07 6.21 32.22
C ALA A 15 31.76 5.27 31.23
N ALA A 16 31.25 4.07 30.96
CA ALA A 16 31.81 3.16 29.97
C ALA A 16 31.71 3.72 28.53
N VAL A 17 30.59 4.35 28.16
CA VAL A 17 30.39 4.96 26.83
C VAL A 17 31.28 6.19 26.67
N VAL A 18 31.34 7.07 27.67
CA VAL A 18 32.20 8.27 27.66
C VAL A 18 33.67 7.85 27.69
N THR A 19 34.03 6.85 28.49
CA THR A 19 35.39 6.31 28.51
C THR A 19 35.73 5.68 27.16
N GLY A 20 34.84 4.88 26.57
CA GLY A 20 35.00 4.35 25.21
C GLY A 20 35.14 5.45 24.16
N TRP A 21 34.33 6.52 24.27
CA TRP A 21 34.42 7.70 23.41
C TRP A 21 35.78 8.39 23.51
N LEU A 22 36.29 8.56 24.73
CA LEU A 22 37.58 9.18 25.01
C LEU A 22 38.78 8.27 24.68
N LEU A 23 38.61 6.95 24.71
CA LEU A 23 39.63 5.97 24.37
C LEU A 23 39.78 5.77 22.85
N LEU A 24 38.72 6.04 22.09
CA LEU A 24 38.75 5.95 20.64
C LEU A 24 39.46 7.19 20.05
N PRO A 25 40.37 7.00 19.07
CA PRO A 25 41.01 8.12 18.37
C PRO A 25 39.98 9.09 17.78
N THR A 26 40.32 10.37 17.71
CA THR A 26 39.44 11.38 17.08
C THR A 26 39.12 11.00 15.63
N ASP A 27 40.11 10.44 14.93
CA ASP A 27 39.99 9.96 13.56
C ASP A 27 38.87 8.91 13.42
N PHE A 28 38.71 8.00 14.40
CA PHE A 28 37.63 7.01 14.38
C PHE A 28 36.25 7.67 14.27
N TRP A 29 36.00 8.72 15.07
CA TRP A 29 34.72 9.43 15.05
C TRP A 29 34.52 10.23 13.76
N GLN A 30 35.59 10.77 13.18
CA GLN A 30 35.54 11.42 11.87
C GLN A 30 35.17 10.42 10.76
N TYR A 31 35.73 9.22 10.79
CA TYR A 31 35.35 8.16 9.85
C TYR A 31 33.91 7.69 10.03
N VAL A 32 33.42 7.56 11.27
CA VAL A 32 32.00 7.25 11.52
C VAL A 32 31.11 8.32 10.89
N PHE A 33 31.50 9.60 10.98
CA PHE A 33 30.80 10.69 10.31
C PHE A 33 30.85 10.54 8.78
N PHE A 34 32.02 10.35 8.17
CA PHE A 34 32.14 10.21 6.71
C PHE A 34 31.39 8.96 6.19
N LEU A 35 31.44 7.85 6.92
CA LEU A 35 30.77 6.59 6.59
C LEU A 35 29.28 6.56 6.93
N ARG A 36 28.68 7.63 7.43
CA ARG A 36 27.28 7.64 7.89
C ARG A 36 26.28 7.14 6.82
N ILE A 37 26.45 7.51 5.56
CA ILE A 37 25.56 7.08 4.47
C ILE A 37 25.67 5.57 4.20
N PRO A 38 26.86 5.00 3.89
CA PRO A 38 26.98 3.55 3.70
C PRO A 38 26.66 2.76 4.97
N LEU A 39 26.93 3.29 6.17
CA LEU A 39 26.55 2.62 7.43
C LEU A 39 25.02 2.57 7.61
N LEU A 40 24.31 3.67 7.37
CA LEU A 40 22.85 3.69 7.46
C LEU A 40 22.19 2.78 6.42
N MET A 41 22.68 2.80 5.17
CA MET A 41 22.17 1.95 4.10
C MET A 41 22.52 0.47 4.29
N GLY A 42 23.72 0.17 4.80
CA GLY A 42 24.12 -1.18 5.18
C GLY A 42 23.32 -1.72 6.37
N LEU A 43 23.08 -0.89 7.38
CA LEU A 43 22.20 -1.25 8.49
C LEU A 43 20.77 -1.49 8.00
N LEU A 44 20.25 -0.65 7.10
CA LEU A 44 18.93 -0.85 6.52
C LEU A 44 18.85 -2.18 5.75
N LEU A 45 19.80 -2.45 4.84
CA LEU A 45 19.86 -3.69 4.07
C LEU A 45 19.92 -4.93 4.98
N PHE A 46 20.74 -4.87 6.04
CA PHE A 46 20.90 -5.97 6.99
C PHE A 46 19.69 -6.14 7.92
N ALA A 47 19.11 -5.04 8.42
CA ALA A 47 18.06 -5.06 9.44
C ALA A 47 16.65 -5.26 8.84
N LEU A 48 16.42 -4.88 7.59
CA LEU A 48 15.10 -4.94 6.94
C LEU A 48 14.43 -6.32 7.06
N PRO A 49 15.11 -7.46 6.84
CA PRO A 49 14.48 -8.77 6.95
C PRO A 49 14.06 -9.11 8.39
N PHE A 50 14.84 -8.67 9.39
CA PHE A 50 14.49 -8.86 10.81
C PHE A 50 13.32 -7.97 11.23
N LEU A 51 13.22 -6.76 10.68
CA LEU A 51 12.05 -5.90 10.89
C LEU A 51 10.80 -6.52 10.27
N ALA A 52 10.94 -7.14 9.10
CA ALA A 52 9.85 -7.79 8.37
C ALA A 52 9.37 -9.10 9.00
N GLN A 53 10.19 -9.77 9.80
CA GLN A 53 9.77 -10.96 10.55
C GLN A 53 9.37 -10.65 12.01
N GLY A 54 9.66 -9.45 12.49
CA GLY A 54 9.43 -9.05 13.87
C GLY A 54 8.40 -7.91 14.00
N PRO A 55 8.82 -6.70 14.39
CA PRO A 55 7.91 -5.63 14.81
C PRO A 55 7.02 -5.06 13.69
N LEU A 56 7.40 -5.24 12.42
CA LEU A 56 6.68 -4.72 11.25
C LEU A 56 6.18 -5.85 10.34
N LYS A 57 5.93 -7.04 10.91
CA LYS A 57 5.51 -8.24 10.19
C LYS A 57 4.31 -8.01 9.27
N SER A 58 3.22 -7.43 9.78
CA SER A 58 2.01 -7.15 8.99
C SER A 58 2.24 -6.23 7.79
N MET A 59 3.31 -5.43 7.76
CA MET A 59 3.60 -4.49 6.67
C MET A 59 4.62 -5.02 5.68
N LEU A 60 5.66 -5.68 6.18
CA LEU A 60 6.87 -5.96 5.41
C LEU A 60 7.09 -7.44 5.13
N LYS A 61 6.42 -8.37 5.83
CA LYS A 61 6.65 -9.81 5.62
C LYS A 61 6.40 -10.22 4.16
N ASN A 62 5.27 -9.79 3.59
CA ASN A 62 4.86 -10.17 2.24
C ASN A 62 5.75 -9.55 1.14
N LEU A 63 6.57 -8.56 1.49
CA LEU A 63 7.63 -8.07 0.60
C LEU A 63 8.68 -9.16 0.30
N PHE A 64 8.91 -10.07 1.24
CA PHE A 64 9.91 -11.14 1.15
C PHE A 64 9.35 -12.48 0.65
N VAL A 65 8.04 -12.65 0.59
CA VAL A 65 7.38 -13.84 0.05
C VAL A 65 7.41 -13.75 -1.47
N LEU A 66 8.09 -14.62 -2.20
CA LEU A 66 8.29 -14.50 -3.66
C LEU A 66 7.58 -15.62 -4.43
N ARG A 67 7.09 -15.31 -5.63
CA ARG A 67 6.19 -16.19 -6.40
C ARG A 67 6.89 -17.32 -7.15
N ASP A 68 8.09 -17.05 -7.65
CA ASP A 68 8.81 -17.96 -8.54
C ASP A 68 10.34 -17.83 -8.40
N ALA A 69 11.04 -18.79 -9.01
CA ALA A 69 12.49 -18.84 -9.03
C ALA A 69 13.15 -17.59 -9.64
N GLY A 70 12.49 -16.94 -10.60
CA GLY A 70 12.96 -15.70 -11.24
C GLY A 70 12.92 -14.52 -10.28
N GLN A 71 11.85 -14.36 -9.52
CA GLN A 71 11.75 -13.33 -8.47
C GLN A 71 12.82 -13.53 -7.38
N ILE A 72 13.07 -14.77 -6.96
CA ILE A 72 14.16 -15.11 -6.02
C ILE A 72 15.51 -14.69 -6.61
N ALA A 73 15.80 -15.11 -7.85
CA ALA A 73 17.07 -14.83 -8.50
C ALA A 73 17.31 -13.32 -8.65
N LEU A 74 16.30 -12.57 -9.08
CA LEU A 74 16.36 -11.11 -9.22
C LEU A 74 16.58 -10.43 -7.87
N THR A 75 15.91 -10.87 -6.81
CA THR A 75 16.07 -10.29 -5.48
C THR A 75 17.47 -10.52 -4.91
N ILE A 76 18.01 -11.73 -5.07
CA ILE A 76 19.37 -12.06 -4.63
C ILE A 76 20.40 -11.22 -5.41
N LEU A 77 20.22 -11.08 -6.73
CA LEU A 77 21.04 -10.20 -7.56
C LEU A 77 20.94 -8.75 -7.05
N GLY A 78 19.74 -8.24 -6.82
CA GLY A 78 19.50 -6.90 -6.29
C GLY A 78 20.17 -6.66 -4.94
N ALA A 79 20.02 -7.58 -3.99
CA ALA A 79 20.66 -7.49 -2.67
C ALA A 79 22.19 -7.50 -2.77
N THR A 80 22.75 -8.31 -3.68
CA THR A 80 24.19 -8.34 -3.96
C THR A 80 24.67 -7.03 -4.56
N VAL A 81 23.92 -6.47 -5.53
CA VAL A 81 24.19 -5.16 -6.14
C VAL A 81 24.13 -4.04 -5.10
N ALA A 82 23.16 -4.06 -4.19
CA ALA A 82 23.06 -3.11 -3.07
C ALA A 82 24.26 -3.24 -2.11
N GLY A 83 24.64 -4.46 -1.74
CA GLY A 83 25.83 -4.72 -0.94
C GLY A 83 27.11 -4.18 -1.60
N MET A 84 27.28 -4.38 -2.91
CA MET A 84 28.42 -3.83 -3.65
C MET A 84 28.41 -2.31 -3.70
N ALA A 85 27.25 -1.69 -3.95
CA ALA A 85 27.09 -0.24 -3.98
C ALA A 85 27.54 0.38 -2.65
N ILE A 86 27.14 -0.22 -1.52
CA ILE A 86 27.57 0.20 -0.17
C ILE A 86 29.08 0.07 -0.04
N THR A 87 29.63 -1.08 -0.42
CA THR A 87 31.07 -1.34 -0.27
C THR A 87 31.94 -0.43 -1.12
N PHE A 88 31.53 -0.07 -2.35
CA PHE A 88 32.29 0.87 -3.18
C PHE A 88 32.40 2.25 -2.52
N ILE A 89 31.34 2.73 -1.87
CA ILE A 89 31.39 4.01 -1.14
C ILE A 89 32.26 3.90 0.12
N VAL A 90 32.20 2.77 0.84
CA VAL A 90 33.12 2.52 1.96
C VAL A 90 34.57 2.56 1.48
N ALA A 91 34.88 1.92 0.36
CA ALA A 91 36.23 1.90 -0.22
C ALA A 91 36.71 3.29 -0.66
N ILE A 92 35.84 4.09 -1.27
CA ILE A 92 36.12 5.50 -1.61
C ILE A 92 36.49 6.28 -0.35
N ILE A 93 35.71 6.16 0.72
CA ILE A 93 35.95 6.92 1.95
C ILE A 93 37.22 6.43 2.65
N LEU A 94 37.42 5.12 2.78
CA LEU A 94 38.62 4.58 3.43
C LEU A 94 39.91 4.96 2.69
N GLY A 95 39.90 4.90 1.37
CA GLY A 95 41.07 5.22 0.55
C GLY A 95 41.30 6.73 0.35
N GLY A 96 40.24 7.53 0.22
CA GLY A 96 40.32 8.94 -0.16
C GLY A 96 40.21 9.94 1.00
N ALA A 97 39.70 9.53 2.16
CA ALA A 97 39.52 10.45 3.30
C ALA A 97 40.81 11.09 3.81
N PRO A 98 41.96 10.38 3.94
CA PRO A 98 43.20 10.99 4.44
C PRO A 98 43.64 12.17 3.59
N ASP A 99 43.62 12.02 2.27
CA ASP A 99 44.00 13.07 1.33
C ASP A 99 42.95 14.17 1.23
N ARG A 100 41.66 13.81 1.31
CA ARG A 100 40.56 14.76 1.13
C ARG A 100 40.33 15.63 2.36
N PHE A 101 40.34 15.03 3.54
CA PHE A 101 39.91 15.66 4.79
C PHE A 101 41.05 15.91 5.78
N GLU A 102 42.29 15.57 5.41
CA GLU A 102 43.49 15.73 6.24
C GLU A 102 43.38 14.98 7.58
N VAL A 103 42.84 13.75 7.52
CA VAL A 103 42.65 12.87 8.67
C VAL A 103 43.66 11.71 8.65
N GLY A 104 43.99 11.15 9.81
CA GLY A 104 44.80 9.94 9.88
C GLY A 104 44.10 8.74 9.25
N GLU A 105 44.82 7.63 9.04
CA GLU A 105 44.19 6.37 8.64
C GLU A 105 43.31 5.81 9.77
N LEU A 106 42.15 5.24 9.43
CA LEU A 106 41.22 4.67 10.42
C LEU A 106 41.88 3.57 11.28
N PHE A 107 42.63 2.69 10.62
CA PHE A 107 43.52 1.71 11.24
C PHE A 107 44.78 1.62 10.37
N GLU A 108 45.91 1.21 10.95
CA GLU A 108 47.17 1.06 10.24
C GLU A 108 46.99 0.10 9.04
N GLY A 109 47.20 0.60 7.82
CA GLY A 109 47.01 -0.16 6.59
C GLY A 109 45.58 -0.15 6.05
N SER A 110 44.68 0.70 6.55
CA SER A 110 43.31 0.84 6.01
C SER A 110 43.28 1.32 4.55
N SER A 111 44.25 2.16 4.16
CA SER A 111 44.50 2.54 2.77
C SER A 111 44.95 1.35 1.91
N GLN A 112 45.81 0.48 2.44
CA GLN A 112 46.25 -0.75 1.79
C GLN A 112 45.14 -1.80 1.70
N ILE A 113 44.30 -1.93 2.73
CA ILE A 113 43.10 -2.77 2.72
C ILE A 113 42.19 -2.34 1.58
N SER A 114 41.99 -1.03 1.37
CA SER A 114 41.22 -0.52 0.22
C SER A 114 41.80 -0.95 -1.14
N SER A 115 43.08 -1.34 -1.22
CA SER A 115 43.69 -1.86 -2.45
C SER A 115 43.41 -3.37 -2.68
N PHE A 116 43.04 -4.13 -1.64
CA PHE A 116 42.74 -5.56 -1.72
C PHE A 116 41.24 -5.82 -1.92
N LYS A 117 40.79 -5.98 -3.17
CA LYS A 117 39.35 -6.06 -3.51
C LYS A 117 38.59 -7.28 -2.98
N VAL A 118 39.25 -8.26 -2.35
CA VAL A 118 38.58 -9.47 -1.82
C VAL A 118 37.57 -9.11 -0.73
N TRP A 119 37.89 -8.17 0.17
CA TRP A 119 36.95 -7.77 1.22
C TRP A 119 35.71 -7.09 0.66
N TYR A 120 35.76 -6.56 -0.57
CA TYR A 120 34.63 -5.87 -1.19
C TYR A 120 33.46 -6.84 -1.36
N TYR A 121 33.79 -8.01 -1.91
CA TYR A 121 32.85 -9.07 -2.18
C TYR A 121 32.39 -9.75 -0.88
N VAL A 122 33.28 -9.96 0.08
CA VAL A 122 32.92 -10.56 1.38
C VAL A 122 31.93 -9.68 2.14
N LEU A 123 32.18 -8.36 2.20
CA LEU A 123 31.26 -7.43 2.85
C LEU A 123 29.92 -7.36 2.11
N ALA A 124 29.94 -7.26 0.77
CA ALA A 124 28.72 -7.23 -0.03
C ALA A 124 27.85 -8.49 0.19
N ILE A 125 28.46 -9.68 0.20
CA ILE A 125 27.76 -10.95 0.46
C ILE A 125 27.21 -10.98 1.89
N THR A 126 27.98 -10.50 2.87
CA THR A 126 27.55 -10.48 4.28
C THR A 126 26.33 -9.58 4.49
N LEU A 127 26.31 -8.42 3.83
CA LEU A 127 25.16 -7.50 3.87
C LEU A 127 23.93 -8.08 3.14
N ALA A 128 24.13 -8.80 2.03
CA ALA A 128 23.04 -9.42 1.27
C ALA A 128 22.46 -10.68 1.92
N LEU A 129 23.24 -11.38 2.75
CA LEU A 129 22.91 -12.70 3.30
C LEU A 129 21.57 -12.74 4.07
N PRO A 130 21.24 -11.79 4.98
CA PRO A 130 19.96 -11.82 5.68
C PRO A 130 18.75 -11.76 4.75
N THR A 131 18.83 -10.95 3.69
CA THR A 131 17.79 -10.84 2.66
C THR A 131 17.66 -12.15 1.89
N THR A 132 18.78 -12.71 1.42
CA THR A 132 18.82 -14.00 0.72
C THR A 132 18.23 -15.14 1.55
N LEU A 133 18.61 -15.23 2.83
CA LEU A 133 18.11 -16.26 3.74
C LEU A 133 16.60 -16.11 3.97
N THR A 134 16.14 -14.87 4.20
CA THR A 134 14.72 -14.60 4.48
C THR A 134 13.84 -14.94 3.28
N VAL A 135 14.23 -14.53 2.07
CA VAL A 135 13.50 -14.89 0.83
C VAL A 135 13.48 -16.41 0.63
N PHE A 136 14.60 -17.09 0.88
CA PHE A 136 14.68 -18.54 0.73
C PHE A 136 13.76 -19.29 1.70
N LEU A 137 13.64 -18.80 2.94
CA LEU A 137 12.81 -19.39 3.98
C LEU A 137 11.32 -19.10 3.76
N LEU A 138 10.96 -17.85 3.44
CA LEU A 138 9.56 -17.43 3.28
C LEU A 138 8.92 -17.88 1.96
N TYR A 139 9.69 -18.42 1.01
CA TYR A 139 9.14 -19.00 -0.22
C TYR A 139 8.10 -20.10 0.04
N GLU A 140 8.24 -20.84 1.14
CA GLU A 140 7.30 -21.92 1.48
C GLU A 140 5.89 -21.41 1.78
N GLU A 141 5.73 -20.14 2.17
CA GLU A 141 4.42 -19.54 2.47
C GLU A 141 3.60 -19.20 1.21
N GLU A 142 4.26 -19.04 0.07
CA GLU A 142 3.59 -18.81 -1.23
C GLU A 142 3.16 -20.12 -1.91
N THR A 143 3.57 -21.26 -1.35
CA THR A 143 3.33 -22.56 -1.97
C THR A 143 2.14 -23.25 -1.30
N PRO A 144 1.05 -23.51 -2.04
CA PRO A 144 -0.06 -24.32 -1.53
C PRO A 144 0.46 -25.65 -0.99
N GLU A 145 -0.12 -26.13 0.12
CA GLU A 145 0.26 -27.38 0.80
C GLU A 145 0.48 -28.54 -0.19
N GLU A 146 -0.44 -28.69 -1.14
CA GLU A 146 -0.46 -29.75 -2.15
C GLU A 146 0.72 -29.70 -3.12
N LYS A 147 1.29 -28.51 -3.37
CA LYS A 147 2.38 -28.29 -4.34
C LYS A 147 3.74 -28.10 -3.67
N LYS A 148 3.83 -28.16 -2.33
CA LYS A 148 5.10 -27.96 -1.59
C LYS A 148 6.17 -28.94 -2.02
N GLU A 149 5.82 -30.20 -2.26
CA GLU A 149 6.81 -31.22 -2.63
C GLU A 149 7.32 -31.09 -4.07
N GLU A 150 6.45 -30.69 -5.00
CA GLU A 150 6.79 -30.43 -6.40
C GLU A 150 7.63 -29.16 -6.57
N ARG A 151 7.31 -28.09 -5.82
CA ARG A 151 7.96 -26.77 -5.92
C ARG A 151 9.21 -26.62 -5.03
N LYS A 152 9.58 -27.64 -4.24
CA LYS A 152 10.83 -27.66 -3.44
C LYS A 152 12.09 -27.39 -4.28
N GLY A 153 12.09 -27.77 -5.55
CA GLY A 153 13.19 -27.52 -6.49
C GLY A 153 13.33 -26.05 -6.90
N GLU A 154 12.24 -25.29 -6.91
CA GLU A 154 12.20 -23.92 -7.45
C GLU A 154 12.97 -22.92 -6.56
N ARG A 155 12.92 -23.09 -5.23
CA ARG A 155 13.73 -22.24 -4.34
C ARG A 155 15.22 -22.44 -4.53
N TRP A 156 15.66 -23.68 -4.81
CA TRP A 156 17.08 -24.00 -5.04
C TRP A 156 17.53 -23.56 -6.42
N SER A 157 16.66 -23.68 -7.43
CA SER A 157 16.93 -23.15 -8.77
C SER A 157 17.00 -21.62 -8.74
N GLY A 158 16.11 -20.95 -8.02
CA GLY A 158 16.13 -19.50 -7.82
C GLY A 158 17.39 -19.02 -7.09
N LEU A 159 17.80 -19.71 -6.01
CA LEU A 159 19.07 -19.43 -5.32
C LEU A 159 20.27 -19.58 -6.26
N SER A 160 20.33 -20.71 -6.99
CA SER A 160 21.43 -21.01 -7.90
C SER A 160 21.50 -20.01 -9.05
N LEU A 161 20.35 -19.65 -9.63
CA LEU A 161 20.24 -18.66 -10.68
C LEU A 161 20.60 -17.26 -10.20
N GLY A 162 20.21 -16.88 -8.98
CA GLY A 162 20.56 -15.61 -8.36
C GLY A 162 22.07 -15.48 -8.13
N VAL A 163 22.69 -16.50 -7.55
CA VAL A 163 24.14 -16.54 -7.33
C VAL A 163 24.89 -16.51 -8.66
N LEU A 164 24.48 -17.32 -9.63
CA LEU A 164 25.08 -17.34 -10.97
C LEU A 164 24.95 -15.99 -11.66
N SER A 165 23.77 -15.36 -11.58
CA SER A 165 23.54 -14.02 -12.14
C SER A 165 24.41 -12.96 -11.49
N GLY A 166 24.65 -13.06 -10.17
CA GLY A 166 25.61 -12.22 -9.45
C GLY A 166 27.05 -12.41 -9.94
N VAL A 167 27.49 -13.66 -10.15
CA VAL A 167 28.83 -13.95 -10.70
C VAL A 167 28.97 -13.42 -12.13
N VAL A 168 27.94 -13.61 -12.98
CA VAL A 168 27.91 -13.09 -14.35
C VAL A 168 27.93 -11.57 -14.34
N PHE A 169 27.15 -10.92 -13.47
CA PHE A 169 27.17 -9.46 -13.31
C PHE A 169 28.57 -8.97 -12.93
N LEU A 170 29.23 -9.62 -11.96
CA LEU A 170 30.59 -9.29 -11.54
C LEU A 170 31.60 -9.44 -12.69
N PHE A 171 31.51 -10.54 -13.44
CA PHE A 171 32.35 -10.78 -14.60
C PHE A 171 32.15 -9.70 -15.66
N LEU A 172 30.90 -9.36 -15.99
CA LEU A 172 30.59 -8.29 -16.96
C LEU A 172 31.08 -6.93 -16.48
N PHE A 173 30.87 -6.59 -15.21
CA PHE A 173 31.38 -5.37 -14.60
C PHE A 173 32.91 -5.29 -14.72
N GLN A 174 33.63 -6.35 -14.36
CA GLN A 174 35.10 -6.40 -14.48
C GLN A 174 35.55 -6.24 -15.94
N ARG A 175 34.87 -6.88 -16.90
CA ARG A 175 35.19 -6.74 -18.33
C ARG A 175 34.97 -5.33 -18.84
N ILE A 176 33.88 -4.68 -18.47
CA ILE A 176 33.59 -3.30 -18.85
C ILE A 176 34.61 -2.35 -18.22
N ARG A 177 34.94 -2.55 -16.94
CA ARG A 177 35.97 -1.80 -16.23
C ARG A 177 37.33 -1.92 -16.92
N ASP A 178 37.77 -3.15 -17.20
CA ASP A 178 39.06 -3.41 -17.84
C ASP A 178 39.11 -2.77 -19.23
N PHE A 179 38.04 -2.91 -20.02
CA PHE A 179 37.90 -2.29 -21.33
C PHE A 179 38.04 -0.76 -21.26
N LEU A 180 37.37 -0.10 -20.30
CA LEU A 180 37.47 1.34 -20.11
C LEU A 180 38.84 1.78 -19.56
N SER A 181 39.56 0.90 -18.85
CA SER A 181 40.88 1.20 -18.26
C SER A 181 42.08 0.98 -19.20
N LEU A 182 41.92 0.14 -20.24
CA LEU A 182 43.02 -0.26 -21.14
C LEU A 182 43.47 0.85 -22.09
N ASP A 183 42.65 1.88 -22.28
CA ASP A 183 42.96 3.01 -23.12
C ASP A 183 43.81 4.00 -22.30
N LYS A 184 45.13 3.76 -22.25
CA LYS A 184 46.08 4.49 -21.39
C LYS A 184 46.20 5.99 -21.69
N ASP A 185 45.71 6.42 -22.87
CA ASP A 185 45.56 7.80 -23.34
C ASP A 185 44.07 8.16 -23.52
N SER A 186 43.16 7.54 -22.75
CA SER A 186 41.73 7.72 -23.00
C SER A 186 41.31 9.17 -22.81
N ILE A 187 40.58 9.67 -23.80
CA ILE A 187 39.83 10.93 -23.73
C ILE A 187 38.95 10.96 -22.46
N LEU A 188 38.51 9.79 -21.98
CA LEU A 188 37.68 9.65 -20.79
C LEU A 188 38.43 10.03 -19.51
N ASP A 189 39.64 9.51 -19.29
CA ASP A 189 40.43 9.82 -18.08
C ASP A 189 40.83 11.30 -18.06
N ASP A 190 41.29 11.84 -19.18
CA ASP A 190 41.61 13.27 -19.30
C ASP A 190 40.37 14.15 -19.05
N PHE A 191 39.21 13.77 -19.61
CA PHE A 191 37.95 14.45 -19.35
C PHE A 191 37.54 14.38 -17.87
N LEU A 192 37.62 13.19 -17.25
CA LEU A 192 37.24 12.98 -15.85
C LEU A 192 38.16 13.76 -14.90
N VAL A 193 39.47 13.73 -15.13
CA VAL A 193 40.46 14.50 -14.36
C VAL A 193 40.18 16.00 -14.49
N LYS A 194 39.91 16.50 -15.70
CA LYS A 194 39.52 17.91 -15.91
C LYS A 194 38.21 18.26 -15.24
N ALA A 195 37.19 17.41 -15.34
CA ALA A 195 35.88 17.64 -14.75
C ALA A 195 35.94 17.65 -13.22
N VAL A 196 36.58 16.64 -12.62
CA VAL A 196 36.79 16.58 -11.16
C VAL A 196 37.67 17.73 -10.70
N GLY A 197 38.77 18.01 -11.41
CA GLY A 197 39.64 19.15 -11.13
C GLY A 197 38.89 20.48 -11.15
N PHE A 198 37.98 20.68 -12.12
CA PHE A 198 37.11 21.84 -12.20
C PHE A 198 36.14 21.92 -11.01
N LEU A 199 35.45 20.82 -10.69
CA LEU A 199 34.49 20.77 -9.57
C LEU A 199 35.17 20.96 -8.21
N THR A 200 36.44 20.55 -8.10
CA THR A 200 37.22 20.60 -6.85
C THR A 200 38.22 21.76 -6.83
N THR A 201 38.08 22.75 -7.71
CA THR A 201 38.93 23.97 -7.80
C THR A 201 39.06 24.72 -6.46
N HIS A 202 38.03 24.67 -5.62
CA HIS A 202 38.02 25.28 -4.29
C HIS A 202 38.80 24.49 -3.22
N SER A 203 39.35 23.32 -3.57
CA SER A 203 40.15 22.45 -2.71
C SER A 203 41.54 22.23 -3.32
N SER A 204 42.39 21.41 -2.71
CA SER A 204 43.71 20.99 -3.22
C SER A 204 43.61 20.16 -4.52
N LYS A 205 43.11 20.78 -5.61
CA LYS A 205 43.01 20.27 -6.99
C LYS A 205 42.71 18.76 -7.11
N GLY A 206 41.66 18.29 -6.45
CA GLY A 206 41.22 16.90 -6.56
C GLY A 206 41.84 15.92 -5.58
N ALA A 207 42.43 16.38 -4.46
CA ALA A 207 42.88 15.51 -3.38
C ALA A 207 41.75 14.54 -2.94
N GLY A 208 42.11 13.26 -2.79
CA GLY A 208 41.18 12.17 -2.51
C GLY A 208 40.36 11.67 -3.71
N TYR A 209 40.44 12.32 -4.87
CA TYR A 209 39.80 11.86 -6.12
C TYR A 209 40.81 11.50 -7.21
N ILE A 210 41.91 12.26 -7.32
CA ILE A 210 42.88 12.17 -8.40
C ILE A 210 44.24 11.77 -7.83
N TYR A 211 44.89 10.80 -8.47
CA TYR A 211 46.27 10.42 -8.21
C TYR A 211 47.14 10.84 -9.40
N CYS A 212 48.22 11.57 -9.13
CA CYS A 212 49.17 12.02 -10.16
C CYS A 212 50.55 11.41 -9.93
N LYS A 213 51.05 10.65 -10.92
CA LYS A 213 52.40 10.08 -10.88
C LYS A 213 53.46 11.07 -11.38
N ALA A 214 53.07 11.98 -12.28
CA ALA A 214 53.85 13.12 -12.79
C ALA A 214 52.89 14.29 -13.12
N GLU A 215 53.40 15.52 -13.32
CA GLU A 215 52.55 16.72 -13.59
C GLU A 215 51.54 16.54 -14.74
N ASN A 216 51.85 15.69 -15.73
CA ASN A 216 51.00 15.42 -16.89
C ASN A 216 50.40 14.00 -16.90
N ASP A 217 50.59 13.19 -15.85
CA ASP A 217 50.05 11.82 -15.74
C ASP A 217 49.23 11.71 -14.45
N CYS A 218 48.03 12.28 -14.53
CA CYS A 218 47.00 12.27 -13.49
C CYS A 218 45.85 11.37 -13.90
N ARG A 219 45.34 10.58 -12.96
CA ARG A 219 44.22 9.65 -13.18
C ARG A 219 43.27 9.70 -11.99
N LEU A 220 42.02 9.31 -12.22
CA LEU A 220 41.07 9.09 -11.13
C LEU A 220 41.54 7.91 -10.27
N ILE A 221 41.42 8.01 -8.95
CA ILE A 221 41.75 6.92 -8.04
C ILE A 221 40.86 5.70 -8.37
N ASP A 222 41.44 4.50 -8.37
CA ASP A 222 40.80 3.24 -8.75
C ASP A 222 39.41 3.05 -8.12
N ASN A 223 39.23 3.39 -6.84
CA ASN A 223 37.94 3.22 -6.15
C ASN A 223 36.84 4.13 -6.71
N HIS A 224 37.18 5.37 -7.09
CA HIS A 224 36.24 6.27 -7.75
C HIS A 224 35.94 5.82 -9.18
N PHE A 225 36.94 5.32 -9.90
CA PHE A 225 36.75 4.78 -11.24
C PHE A 225 35.84 3.54 -11.22
N ASP A 226 36.09 2.60 -10.30
CA ASP A 226 35.27 1.41 -10.10
C ASP A 226 33.81 1.77 -9.80
N ALA A 227 33.59 2.70 -8.89
CA ALA A 227 32.25 3.16 -8.53
C ALA A 227 31.54 3.87 -9.69
N LEU A 228 32.27 4.63 -10.52
CA LEU A 228 31.73 5.28 -11.71
C LEU A 228 31.30 4.25 -12.76
N VAL A 229 32.16 3.29 -13.08
CA VAL A 229 31.84 2.20 -14.01
C VAL A 229 30.64 1.41 -13.49
N PHE A 230 30.61 1.11 -12.20
CA PHE A 230 29.51 0.40 -11.55
C PHE A 230 28.19 1.18 -11.67
N PHE A 231 28.24 2.49 -11.40
CA PHE A 231 27.09 3.38 -11.56
C PHE A 231 26.58 3.42 -13.00
N ILE A 232 27.46 3.48 -14.00
CA ILE A 232 27.07 3.45 -15.43
C ILE A 232 26.38 2.13 -15.78
N VAL A 233 26.96 0.99 -15.39
CA VAL A 233 26.37 -0.33 -15.63
C VAL A 233 25.00 -0.43 -14.96
N LEU A 234 24.89 -0.01 -13.70
CA LEU A 234 23.63 -0.01 -12.95
C LEU A 234 22.60 0.92 -13.61
N LEU A 235 23.01 2.10 -14.07
CA LEU A 235 22.13 3.07 -14.74
C LEU A 235 21.57 2.50 -16.06
N VAL A 236 22.39 1.80 -16.84
CA VAL A 236 21.93 1.11 -18.07
C VAL A 236 20.90 0.04 -17.74
N ILE A 237 21.18 -0.83 -16.75
CA ILE A 237 20.25 -1.87 -16.30
C ILE A 237 18.95 -1.24 -15.80
N TYR A 238 19.05 -0.15 -15.04
CA TYR A 238 17.93 0.60 -14.51
C TYR A 238 17.04 1.19 -15.61
N ILE A 239 17.61 1.83 -16.64
CA ILE A 239 16.85 2.38 -17.78
C ILE A 239 16.18 1.27 -18.61
N ILE A 240 16.86 0.13 -18.79
CA ILE A 240 16.27 -1.04 -19.46
C ILE A 240 15.10 -1.58 -18.62
N GLY A 241 15.30 -1.75 -17.31
CA GLY A 241 14.29 -2.23 -16.37
C GLY A 241 13.03 -1.36 -16.35
N PHE A 242 13.17 -0.04 -16.45
CA PHE A 242 12.04 0.89 -16.59
C PHE A 242 11.12 0.54 -17.76
N LYS A 243 11.69 0.25 -18.94
CA LYS A 243 10.91 -0.05 -20.15
C LYS A 243 10.36 -1.47 -20.15
N VAL A 244 11.18 -2.43 -19.73
CA VAL A 244 10.84 -3.87 -19.77
C VAL A 244 9.75 -4.21 -18.75
N PHE A 245 9.83 -3.63 -17.56
CA PHE A 245 8.94 -3.96 -16.43
C PHE A 245 7.87 -2.90 -16.18
N MET A 246 7.61 -2.03 -17.15
CA MET A 246 6.52 -1.04 -17.07
C MET A 246 5.17 -1.75 -16.85
N PRO A 247 4.45 -1.45 -15.76
CA PRO A 247 3.11 -1.98 -15.53
C PRO A 247 2.18 -1.62 -16.67
N ASN A 248 1.37 -2.59 -17.07
CA ASN A 248 0.42 -2.47 -18.16
C ASN A 248 -0.88 -3.19 -17.76
N SER A 249 -1.96 -2.86 -18.45
CA SER A 249 -3.29 -3.44 -18.21
C SER A 249 -3.51 -4.75 -18.97
N LEU A 250 -2.44 -5.48 -19.33
CA LEU A 250 -2.62 -6.79 -19.95
C LEU A 250 -3.09 -7.79 -18.88
N PRO A 251 -4.05 -8.67 -19.22
CA PRO A 251 -4.40 -9.81 -18.38
C PRO A 251 -3.16 -10.61 -17.97
N PRO A 252 -3.12 -11.18 -16.74
CA PRO A 252 -2.00 -12.00 -16.28
C PRO A 252 -1.58 -13.08 -17.28
N GLU A 253 -2.54 -13.76 -17.90
CA GLU A 253 -2.32 -14.82 -18.89
C GLU A 253 -1.58 -14.34 -20.17
N LYS A 254 -1.68 -13.05 -20.49
CA LYS A 254 -1.05 -12.45 -21.66
C LYS A 254 0.30 -11.80 -21.35
N LYS A 255 0.69 -11.69 -20.07
CA LYS A 255 1.99 -11.11 -19.66
C LYS A 255 3.12 -12.09 -20.00
N LYS A 256 3.93 -11.75 -21.01
CA LYS A 256 5.10 -12.57 -21.43
C LYS A 256 6.29 -12.48 -20.48
N ILE A 257 6.39 -11.38 -19.75
CA ILE A 257 7.47 -11.11 -18.80
C ILE A 257 6.83 -11.00 -17.43
N GLN A 258 7.30 -11.82 -16.51
CA GLN A 258 6.86 -11.77 -15.12
C GLN A 258 7.32 -10.47 -14.45
N GLU A 259 6.51 -9.98 -13.54
CA GLU A 259 6.81 -8.74 -12.82
C GLU A 259 7.92 -8.97 -11.79
N PRO A 260 8.94 -8.09 -11.76
CA PRO A 260 9.95 -8.15 -10.73
C PRO A 260 9.33 -7.87 -9.36
N PRO A 261 9.83 -8.53 -8.30
CA PRO A 261 9.27 -8.36 -6.98
C PRO A 261 9.55 -6.96 -6.44
N ALA A 262 8.62 -6.40 -5.67
CA ALA A 262 8.77 -5.11 -5.00
C ALA A 262 10.10 -4.97 -4.22
N LEU A 263 10.59 -6.07 -3.64
CA LEU A 263 11.85 -6.12 -2.91
C LEU A 263 13.08 -5.80 -3.78
N LEU A 264 13.08 -6.18 -5.06
CA LEU A 264 14.14 -5.79 -6.00
C LEU A 264 14.25 -4.27 -6.11
N TYR A 265 13.11 -3.58 -6.20
CA TYR A 265 13.06 -2.13 -6.31
C TYR A 265 13.54 -1.45 -5.03
N VAL A 266 13.28 -2.03 -3.85
CA VAL A 266 13.88 -1.56 -2.59
C VAL A 266 15.40 -1.69 -2.61
N MET A 267 15.95 -2.82 -3.08
CA MET A 267 17.40 -3.00 -3.21
C MET A 267 18.02 -2.01 -4.21
N LEU A 268 17.32 -1.74 -5.31
CA LEU A 268 17.73 -0.77 -6.32
C LEU A 268 17.75 0.65 -5.76
N LEU A 269 16.74 1.03 -4.97
CA LEU A 269 16.68 2.31 -4.28
C LEU A 269 17.81 2.47 -3.25
N ILE A 270 18.12 1.43 -2.49
CA ILE A 270 19.29 1.41 -1.59
C ILE A 270 20.58 1.65 -2.40
N SER A 271 20.75 0.93 -3.51
CA SER A 271 21.92 1.04 -4.39
C SER A 271 22.10 2.45 -4.95
N ILE A 272 21.04 3.04 -5.51
CA ILE A 272 21.07 4.39 -6.07
C ILE A 272 21.31 5.42 -4.98
N SER A 273 20.63 5.28 -3.82
CA SER A 273 20.75 6.22 -2.70
C SER A 273 22.16 6.24 -2.14
N VAL A 274 22.79 5.08 -1.93
CA VAL A 274 24.16 5.03 -1.40
C VAL A 274 25.17 5.57 -2.40
N LEU A 275 25.04 5.25 -3.69
CA LEU A 275 25.94 5.77 -4.72
C LEU A 275 25.82 7.28 -4.87
N LEU A 276 24.59 7.79 -4.95
CA LEU A 276 24.33 9.22 -5.11
C LEU A 276 24.72 10.00 -3.84
N LEU A 277 24.09 9.68 -2.71
CA LEU A 277 24.29 10.42 -1.47
C LEU A 277 25.71 10.23 -0.93
N GLY A 278 26.30 9.04 -1.07
CA GLY A 278 27.67 8.75 -0.64
C GLY A 278 28.72 9.59 -1.37
N ASN A 279 28.63 9.66 -2.71
CA ASN A 279 29.52 10.52 -3.50
C ASN A 279 29.28 12.01 -3.23
N LEU A 280 28.02 12.44 -3.06
CA LEU A 280 27.70 13.82 -2.68
C LEU A 280 28.25 14.17 -1.30
N THR A 281 28.18 13.26 -0.32
CA THR A 281 28.77 13.52 1.01
C THR A 281 30.27 13.61 0.93
N PHE A 282 30.95 12.72 0.19
CA PHE A 282 32.40 12.81 0.00
C PHE A 282 32.83 14.15 -0.63
N PHE A 283 32.01 14.70 -1.53
CA PHE A 283 32.24 16.00 -2.13
C PHE A 283 31.99 17.17 -1.16
N PHE A 284 30.80 17.23 -0.55
CA PHE A 284 30.33 18.38 0.23
C PHE A 284 30.85 18.41 1.67
N ASP A 285 31.24 17.27 2.25
CA ASP A 285 31.78 17.21 3.61
C ASP A 285 33.10 17.97 3.74
N TYR A 286 33.85 18.10 2.63
CA TYR A 286 35.06 18.92 2.57
C TYR A 286 34.74 20.38 2.93
N SER A 287 33.68 20.90 2.33
CA SER A 287 33.17 22.26 2.57
C SER A 287 32.27 22.34 3.80
N ARG A 288 32.10 21.22 4.55
CA ARG A 288 31.22 21.07 5.71
C ARG A 288 29.77 21.43 5.43
N ILE A 289 29.32 21.23 4.19
CA ILE A 289 27.93 21.49 3.81
C ILE A 289 27.13 20.18 3.91
N SER A 290 26.04 20.21 4.66
CA SER A 290 25.17 19.04 4.80
C SER A 290 24.45 18.73 3.49
N VAL A 291 24.62 17.52 2.97
CA VAL A 291 23.85 17.02 1.81
C VAL A 291 22.35 17.00 2.09
N LEU A 292 21.93 16.78 3.34
CA LEU A 292 20.52 16.83 3.73
C LEU A 292 19.94 18.24 3.57
N PHE A 293 20.72 19.28 3.87
CA PHE A 293 20.29 20.67 3.69
C PHE A 293 20.04 20.97 2.21
N PHE A 294 20.96 20.57 1.32
CA PHE A 294 20.75 20.68 -0.11
C PHE A 294 19.57 19.85 -0.60
N TRP A 295 19.40 18.63 -0.08
CA TRP A 295 18.27 17.79 -0.44
C TRP A 295 16.93 18.45 -0.11
N VAL A 296 16.80 19.04 1.09
CA VAL A 296 15.61 19.79 1.50
C VAL A 296 15.41 21.03 0.64
N LEU A 297 16.46 21.80 0.36
CA LEU A 297 16.37 22.98 -0.50
C LEU A 297 15.97 22.63 -1.94
N ILE A 298 16.61 21.62 -2.53
CA ILE A 298 16.35 21.16 -3.90
C ILE A 298 14.94 20.60 -4.02
N THR A 299 14.50 19.79 -3.06
CA THR A 299 13.15 19.26 -3.02
C THR A 299 12.14 20.40 -2.88
N GLY A 300 12.34 21.30 -1.90
CA GLY A 300 11.47 22.47 -1.70
C GLY A 300 11.40 23.39 -2.92
N ALA A 301 12.54 23.66 -3.57
CA ALA A 301 12.60 24.42 -4.80
C ALA A 301 11.89 23.71 -5.96
N SER A 302 12.03 22.38 -6.06
CA SER A 302 11.33 21.57 -7.07
C SER A 302 9.82 21.69 -6.95
N TYR A 303 9.26 21.48 -5.76
CA TYR A 303 7.83 21.64 -5.50
C TYR A 303 7.35 23.08 -5.75
N ARG A 304 8.13 24.08 -5.31
CA ARG A 304 7.79 25.51 -5.43
C ARG A 304 7.82 26.03 -6.86
N LEU A 305 8.85 25.67 -7.63
CA LEU A 305 9.14 26.29 -8.94
C LEU A 305 8.50 25.53 -10.11
N PHE A 306 8.17 24.25 -9.93
CA PHE A 306 7.74 23.40 -11.04
C PHE A 306 6.42 22.65 -10.80
N ASN A 307 5.70 22.97 -9.72
CA ASN A 307 4.40 22.39 -9.40
C ASN A 307 4.42 20.85 -9.46
N VAL A 308 5.45 20.26 -8.86
CA VAL A 308 5.60 18.81 -8.73
C VAL A 308 4.43 18.30 -7.92
N ASP A 309 3.61 17.43 -8.53
CA ASP A 309 2.38 16.94 -7.91
C ASP A 309 1.87 15.67 -8.58
N HIS A 310 1.05 14.89 -7.91
CA HIS A 310 0.47 13.65 -8.43
C HIS A 310 -0.93 13.89 -8.98
N TYR A 311 -1.29 13.16 -10.04
CA TYR A 311 -2.49 13.45 -10.80
C TYR A 311 -3.32 12.20 -11.13
N PHE A 312 -4.64 12.32 -11.00
CA PHE A 312 -5.59 11.39 -11.62
C PHE A 312 -6.24 12.05 -12.84
N ILE A 313 -6.59 11.23 -13.85
CA ILE A 313 -7.04 11.73 -15.15
C ILE A 313 -8.57 11.87 -15.15
N LEU A 314 -9.04 13.06 -15.49
CA LEU A 314 -10.44 13.31 -15.85
C LEU A 314 -10.63 13.19 -17.36
N LYS A 315 -11.74 12.55 -17.74
CA LYS A 315 -12.26 12.44 -19.10
C LYS A 315 -13.47 13.36 -19.25
N ASP A 316 -13.82 13.72 -20.47
CA ASP A 316 -15.05 14.49 -20.72
C ASP A 316 -16.27 13.56 -20.70
N ASP A 317 -17.35 14.02 -20.08
CA ASP A 317 -18.64 13.35 -20.06
C ASP A 317 -19.77 14.38 -20.20
N PRO A 318 -20.31 14.56 -21.42
CA PRO A 318 -21.40 15.48 -21.66
C PRO A 318 -22.75 14.99 -21.11
N GLU A 319 -22.86 13.70 -20.77
CA GLU A 319 -24.07 13.04 -20.26
C GLU A 319 -24.12 13.01 -18.73
N GLN A 320 -23.17 13.65 -18.06
CA GLN A 320 -23.15 13.76 -16.60
C GLN A 320 -24.44 14.42 -16.04
N PRO A 321 -25.01 13.91 -14.94
CA PRO A 321 -26.22 14.46 -14.33
C PRO A 321 -26.04 15.92 -13.92
N LYS A 322 -26.95 16.77 -14.43
CA LYS A 322 -27.01 18.20 -14.10
C LYS A 322 -27.84 18.46 -12.85
N GLU A 323 -28.93 17.72 -12.69
CA GLU A 323 -29.82 17.80 -11.54
C GLU A 323 -29.50 16.68 -10.53
N PRO A 324 -29.86 16.86 -9.24
CA PRO A 324 -29.78 15.79 -8.26
C PRO A 324 -30.53 14.53 -8.74
N THR A 325 -29.96 13.37 -8.44
CA THR A 325 -30.53 12.08 -8.82
C THR A 325 -31.74 11.75 -7.94
N ASP A 326 -32.84 11.35 -8.57
CA ASP A 326 -33.99 10.77 -7.88
C ASP A 326 -33.64 9.33 -7.44
N PHE A 327 -33.23 9.19 -6.17
CA PHE A 327 -32.84 7.91 -5.61
C PHE A 327 -34.00 6.93 -5.48
N ALA A 328 -35.24 7.41 -5.31
CA ALA A 328 -36.41 6.55 -5.23
C ALA A 328 -36.69 5.88 -6.57
N ALA A 329 -36.67 6.65 -7.67
CA ALA A 329 -36.83 6.12 -9.01
C ALA A 329 -35.70 5.14 -9.40
N LEU A 330 -34.46 5.49 -9.07
CA LEU A 330 -33.27 4.66 -9.31
C LEU A 330 -33.38 3.31 -8.57
N LEU A 331 -33.76 3.36 -7.29
CA LEU A 331 -33.95 2.17 -6.47
C LEU A 331 -35.11 1.33 -6.96
N GLN A 332 -36.22 1.94 -7.38
CA GLN A 332 -37.35 1.20 -7.94
C GLN A 332 -36.93 0.40 -9.18
N LYS A 333 -36.13 1.00 -10.08
CA LYS A 333 -35.56 0.27 -11.24
C LYS A 333 -34.74 -0.93 -10.83
N ARG A 334 -33.95 -0.78 -9.76
CA ARG A 334 -33.17 -1.89 -9.20
C ARG A 334 -34.07 -2.99 -8.63
N LEU A 335 -35.05 -2.64 -7.81
CA LEU A 335 -35.97 -3.60 -7.17
C LEU A 335 -36.88 -4.31 -8.19
N ASP A 336 -37.21 -3.67 -9.32
CA ASP A 336 -37.98 -4.29 -10.39
C ASP A 336 -37.27 -5.53 -11.00
N LYS A 337 -35.94 -5.65 -10.87
CA LYS A 337 -35.17 -6.84 -11.29
C LYS A 337 -35.38 -8.07 -10.41
N GLN A 338 -35.96 -7.92 -9.22
CA GLN A 338 -36.23 -9.03 -8.32
C GLN A 338 -37.26 -10.01 -8.89
N GLU A 339 -38.09 -9.60 -9.87
CA GLU A 339 -39.16 -10.38 -10.54
C GLU A 339 -40.24 -11.00 -9.60
N GLN A 340 -40.01 -11.00 -8.29
CA GLN A 340 -40.87 -11.57 -7.26
C GLN A 340 -41.91 -10.55 -6.73
N LYS A 341 -42.97 -11.07 -6.12
CA LYS A 341 -44.07 -10.28 -5.50
C LYS A 341 -44.02 -10.43 -3.98
N GLY A 342 -44.61 -9.48 -3.25
CA GLY A 342 -44.74 -9.54 -1.79
C GLY A 342 -43.61 -8.82 -1.06
N SER A 343 -43.29 -9.24 0.16
CA SER A 343 -42.34 -8.59 1.08
C SER A 343 -40.95 -8.35 0.50
N LEU A 344 -40.48 -9.21 -0.40
CA LEU A 344 -39.17 -9.04 -1.04
C LEU A 344 -39.09 -7.76 -1.87
N LYS A 345 -40.16 -7.41 -2.60
CA LYS A 345 -40.22 -6.21 -3.44
C LYS A 345 -40.12 -4.92 -2.63
N ASP A 346 -40.49 -4.99 -1.37
CA ASP A 346 -40.47 -3.88 -0.40
C ASP A 346 -39.20 -3.91 0.48
N THR A 347 -38.23 -4.78 0.16
CA THR A 347 -36.98 -4.98 0.92
C THR A 347 -35.78 -4.42 0.18
N VAL A 348 -34.97 -3.60 0.87
CA VAL A 348 -33.73 -3.01 0.36
C VAL A 348 -32.55 -3.45 1.21
N VAL A 349 -31.49 -3.89 0.55
CA VAL A 349 -30.21 -4.21 1.19
C VAL A 349 -29.23 -3.05 0.94
N VAL A 350 -28.61 -2.57 2.02
CA VAL A 350 -27.59 -1.54 2.02
C VAL A 350 -26.30 -2.13 2.55
N VAL A 351 -25.24 -2.12 1.73
CA VAL A 351 -23.95 -2.69 2.09
C VAL A 351 -22.97 -1.59 2.47
N CYS A 352 -22.33 -1.73 3.63
CA CYS A 352 -21.21 -0.91 4.11
C CYS A 352 -19.94 -1.76 4.11
N ALA A 353 -19.03 -1.53 3.15
CA ALA A 353 -17.80 -2.31 2.99
C ALA A 353 -16.59 -1.55 3.52
N SER A 354 -16.07 -2.02 4.66
CA SER A 354 -15.02 -1.29 5.39
C SER A 354 -13.65 -1.34 4.71
N GLY A 355 -12.83 -0.31 4.97
CA GLY A 355 -11.45 -0.23 4.52
C GLY A 355 -10.50 -1.21 5.21
N GLY A 356 -9.32 -1.44 4.62
CA GLY A 356 -8.27 -2.28 5.19
C GLY A 356 -7.25 -2.88 4.25
N GLY A 357 -6.94 -2.19 3.13
CA GLY A 357 -6.00 -2.68 2.14
C GLY A 357 -6.49 -3.96 1.46
N ILE A 358 -5.55 -4.80 1.03
CA ILE A 358 -5.87 -5.99 0.22
C ILE A 358 -6.72 -7.02 0.99
N GLN A 359 -6.56 -7.13 2.31
CA GLN A 359 -7.41 -7.97 3.17
C GLN A 359 -8.89 -7.60 3.00
N ALA A 360 -9.17 -6.30 3.04
CA ALA A 360 -10.52 -5.79 2.90
C ALA A 360 -11.09 -6.00 1.49
N ALA A 361 -10.25 -5.89 0.47
CA ALA A 361 -10.64 -6.18 -0.90
C ALA A 361 -11.06 -7.65 -1.05
N GLY A 362 -10.23 -8.58 -0.61
CA GLY A 362 -10.50 -10.02 -0.63
C GLY A 362 -11.72 -10.41 0.20
N TRP A 363 -11.82 -9.92 1.44
CA TRP A 363 -12.96 -10.23 2.31
C TRP A 363 -14.28 -9.67 1.77
N THR A 364 -14.29 -8.45 1.24
CA THR A 364 -15.50 -7.85 0.63
C THR A 364 -15.96 -8.65 -0.58
N ALA A 365 -15.03 -9.03 -1.46
CA ALA A 365 -15.32 -9.90 -2.60
C ALA A 365 -15.90 -11.24 -2.15
N GLN A 366 -15.26 -11.91 -1.18
CA GLN A 366 -15.67 -13.22 -0.67
C GLN A 366 -17.04 -13.20 0.02
N VAL A 367 -17.33 -12.17 0.83
CA VAL A 367 -18.62 -12.05 1.53
C VAL A 367 -19.74 -11.76 0.55
N LEU A 368 -19.54 -10.86 -0.42
CA LEU A 368 -20.59 -10.50 -1.39
C LEU A 368 -20.94 -11.67 -2.33
N THR A 369 -19.94 -12.40 -2.84
CA THR A 369 -20.19 -13.59 -3.66
C THR A 369 -20.74 -14.74 -2.82
N GLY A 370 -20.23 -14.93 -1.60
CA GLY A 370 -20.68 -15.95 -0.66
C GLY A 370 -22.12 -15.75 -0.19
N LEU A 371 -22.55 -14.52 0.10
CA LEU A 371 -23.94 -14.24 0.47
C LEU A 371 -24.92 -14.48 -0.68
N GLN A 372 -24.52 -14.24 -1.93
CA GLN A 372 -25.33 -14.64 -3.08
C GLN A 372 -25.48 -16.16 -3.14
N GLU A 373 -24.45 -16.92 -2.78
CA GLU A 373 -24.51 -18.39 -2.71
C GLU A 373 -25.44 -18.88 -1.58
N GLU A 374 -25.35 -18.28 -0.39
CA GLU A 374 -26.17 -18.68 0.77
C GLU A 374 -27.64 -18.23 0.65
N LEU A 375 -27.89 -17.01 0.16
CA LEU A 375 -29.22 -16.36 0.19
C LEU A 375 -29.90 -16.31 -1.19
N GLY A 376 -29.18 -16.67 -2.24
CA GLY A 376 -29.65 -16.69 -3.63
C GLY A 376 -29.52 -15.35 -4.35
N GLU A 377 -29.78 -15.37 -5.66
CA GLU A 377 -29.70 -14.20 -6.55
C GLU A 377 -30.67 -13.07 -6.16
N SER A 378 -31.78 -13.42 -5.48
CA SER A 378 -32.76 -12.45 -4.96
C SER A 378 -32.14 -11.48 -3.95
N PHE A 379 -31.18 -11.95 -3.15
CA PHE A 379 -30.44 -11.11 -2.22
C PHE A 379 -29.60 -10.07 -2.98
N THR A 380 -28.81 -10.50 -3.96
CA THR A 380 -28.00 -9.58 -4.77
C THR A 380 -28.86 -8.54 -5.48
N LYS A 381 -30.02 -8.96 -6.02
CA LYS A 381 -30.99 -8.06 -6.67
C LYS A 381 -31.63 -7.06 -5.70
N ALA A 382 -31.67 -7.36 -4.40
CA ALA A 382 -32.15 -6.45 -3.36
C ALA A 382 -31.12 -5.43 -2.88
N ILE A 383 -29.84 -5.60 -3.23
CA ILE A 383 -28.82 -4.59 -2.96
C ILE A 383 -29.18 -3.33 -3.75
N GLY A 384 -29.47 -2.24 -3.02
CA GLY A 384 -29.76 -0.91 -3.56
C GLY A 384 -28.53 -0.01 -3.57
N LEU A 385 -27.69 -0.12 -2.53
CA LEU A 385 -26.49 0.70 -2.35
C LEU A 385 -25.33 -0.16 -1.83
N ILE A 386 -24.12 0.09 -2.36
CA ILE A 386 -22.86 -0.35 -1.76
C ILE A 386 -22.01 0.89 -1.43
N SER A 387 -21.97 1.28 -0.17
CA SER A 387 -21.06 2.30 0.36
C SER A 387 -19.76 1.63 0.80
N SER A 388 -18.65 1.97 0.15
CA SER A 388 -17.38 1.26 0.35
C SER A 388 -16.23 2.22 0.59
N VAL A 389 -15.18 1.74 1.27
CA VAL A 389 -14.01 2.54 1.64
C VAL A 389 -12.73 1.76 1.35
N SER A 390 -11.70 2.43 0.83
CA SER A 390 -10.34 1.90 0.66
C SER A 390 -10.33 0.52 -0.02
N GLY A 391 -9.74 -0.51 0.62
CA GLY A 391 -9.77 -1.89 0.14
C GLY A 391 -11.19 -2.44 -0.12
N GLY A 392 -12.19 -2.07 0.67
CA GLY A 392 -13.58 -2.44 0.41
C GLY A 392 -14.12 -1.89 -0.91
N SER A 393 -13.66 -0.71 -1.34
CA SER A 393 -13.97 -0.17 -2.68
C SER A 393 -13.31 -0.96 -3.80
N VAL A 394 -12.12 -1.51 -3.58
CA VAL A 394 -11.44 -2.38 -4.55
C VAL A 394 -12.18 -3.71 -4.70
N GLY A 395 -12.58 -4.34 -3.59
CA GLY A 395 -13.42 -5.55 -3.63
C GLY A 395 -14.78 -5.30 -4.30
N THR A 396 -15.43 -4.18 -3.97
CA THR A 396 -16.70 -3.74 -4.60
C THR A 396 -16.53 -3.53 -6.10
N MET A 397 -15.44 -2.91 -6.54
CA MET A 397 -15.15 -2.70 -7.97
C MET A 397 -15.10 -4.02 -8.74
N TYR A 398 -14.36 -5.02 -8.26
CA TYR A 398 -14.27 -6.32 -8.92
C TYR A 398 -15.60 -7.08 -8.89
N TYR A 399 -16.34 -6.98 -7.78
CA TYR A 399 -17.68 -7.56 -7.68
C TYR A 399 -18.63 -6.99 -8.73
N LEU A 400 -18.73 -5.66 -8.82
CA LEU A 400 -19.60 -4.97 -9.78
C LEU A 400 -19.16 -5.12 -11.24
N ASP A 401 -17.87 -5.32 -11.49
CA ASP A 401 -17.38 -5.51 -12.85
C ASP A 401 -17.94 -6.77 -13.53
N ARG A 402 -18.31 -7.79 -12.74
CA ARG A 402 -18.83 -9.06 -13.25
C ARG A 402 -20.35 -9.12 -13.37
N PHE A 403 -21.06 -8.05 -13.01
CA PHE A 403 -22.51 -7.99 -13.16
C PHE A 403 -22.93 -8.10 -14.63
N THR A 404 -24.14 -8.59 -14.81
CA THR A 404 -24.82 -8.73 -16.10
C THR A 404 -26.17 -8.00 -16.06
N ASP A 405 -26.83 -7.91 -17.20
CA ASP A 405 -28.21 -7.39 -17.35
C ASP A 405 -29.25 -8.07 -16.43
N LYS A 406 -28.93 -9.28 -15.96
CA LYS A 406 -29.73 -10.03 -14.97
C LYS A 406 -29.75 -9.43 -13.57
N GLY A 407 -28.86 -8.49 -13.27
CA GLY A 407 -28.82 -7.82 -11.96
C GLY A 407 -27.86 -8.42 -10.94
N TYR A 408 -27.03 -9.40 -11.33
CA TYR A 408 -26.09 -10.10 -10.45
C TYR A 408 -24.92 -10.68 -11.26
N PRO A 409 -23.77 -10.97 -10.62
CA PRO A 409 -22.65 -11.65 -11.26
C PRO A 409 -22.90 -13.16 -11.36
N PRO A 410 -22.48 -13.83 -12.46
CA PRO A 410 -22.56 -15.28 -12.56
C PRO A 410 -21.75 -15.97 -11.46
N HIS A 411 -22.32 -17.01 -10.83
CA HIS A 411 -21.61 -17.79 -9.78
C HIS A 411 -20.27 -18.36 -10.27
N SER A 412 -20.18 -18.72 -11.56
CA SER A 412 -18.96 -19.23 -12.18
C SER A 412 -17.81 -18.20 -12.23
N GLU A 413 -18.11 -16.90 -12.08
CA GLU A 413 -17.10 -15.82 -12.07
C GLU A 413 -16.67 -15.42 -10.64
N SER A 414 -17.11 -16.13 -9.59
CA SER A 414 -16.82 -15.77 -8.19
C SER A 414 -15.34 -15.85 -7.85
N GLU A 415 -14.62 -16.83 -8.44
CA GLU A 415 -13.18 -16.99 -8.24
C GLU A 415 -12.42 -15.85 -8.90
N GLU A 416 -12.79 -15.45 -10.13
CA GLU A 416 -12.16 -14.33 -10.84
C GLU A 416 -12.37 -12.99 -10.12
N ILE A 417 -13.51 -12.80 -9.46
CA ILE A 417 -13.75 -11.64 -8.57
C ILE A 417 -12.76 -11.65 -7.42
N PHE A 418 -12.61 -12.79 -6.75
CA PHE A 418 -11.72 -12.95 -5.60
C PHE A 418 -10.24 -12.81 -5.99
N GLU A 419 -9.81 -13.45 -7.08
CA GLU A 419 -8.46 -13.36 -7.61
C GLU A 419 -8.10 -11.93 -8.02
N GLY A 420 -9.03 -11.21 -8.67
CA GLY A 420 -8.83 -9.80 -9.00
C GLY A 420 -8.67 -8.92 -7.76
N ALA A 421 -9.55 -9.12 -6.76
CA ALA A 421 -9.52 -8.36 -5.51
C ALA A 421 -8.29 -8.65 -4.63
N THR A 422 -7.66 -9.82 -4.80
CA THR A 422 -6.49 -10.27 -4.03
C THR A 422 -5.19 -10.31 -4.84
N ALA A 423 -5.19 -9.74 -6.04
CA ALA A 423 -4.02 -9.68 -6.90
C ALA A 423 -2.88 -8.86 -6.25
N ASN A 424 -1.64 -9.31 -6.45
CA ASN A 424 -0.45 -8.61 -5.97
C ASN A 424 -0.21 -7.35 -6.81
N SER A 425 -0.39 -6.19 -6.21
CA SER A 425 -0.06 -4.90 -6.84
C SER A 425 1.09 -4.16 -6.16
N LEU A 426 1.73 -4.79 -5.16
CA LEU A 426 2.91 -4.25 -4.50
C LEU A 426 4.10 -4.15 -5.47
N ASP A 427 4.20 -5.07 -6.44
CA ASP A 427 5.25 -5.07 -7.47
C ASP A 427 5.13 -3.81 -8.37
N ALA A 428 3.90 -3.43 -8.75
CA ALA A 428 3.62 -2.20 -9.49
C ALA A 428 3.93 -0.94 -8.67
N VAL A 429 3.62 -0.94 -7.36
CA VAL A 429 3.99 0.14 -6.43
C VAL A 429 5.50 0.30 -6.35
N GLY A 430 6.24 -0.80 -6.20
CA GLY A 430 7.71 -0.80 -6.16
C GLY A 430 8.30 -0.22 -7.45
N TRP A 431 7.76 -0.59 -8.61
CA TRP A 431 8.16 -0.01 -9.89
C TRP A 431 7.90 1.50 -9.94
N GLY A 432 6.72 1.96 -9.52
CA GLY A 432 6.37 3.38 -9.50
C GLY A 432 7.26 4.21 -8.59
N LEU A 433 7.59 3.68 -7.41
CA LEU A 433 8.53 4.30 -6.46
C LEU A 433 9.94 4.38 -7.04
N ALA A 434 10.45 3.27 -7.59
CA ALA A 434 11.81 3.19 -8.07
C ALA A 434 12.07 4.03 -9.31
N TYR A 435 11.06 4.29 -10.14
CA TYR A 435 11.20 5.02 -11.40
C TYR A 435 10.52 6.40 -11.38
N PRO A 436 9.24 6.57 -11.81
CA PRO A 436 8.68 7.90 -12.04
C PRO A 436 8.70 8.79 -10.79
N ASP A 437 8.51 8.23 -9.60
CA ASP A 437 8.53 9.00 -8.36
C ASP A 437 9.96 9.42 -7.97
N LEU A 438 10.93 8.50 -8.10
CA LEU A 438 12.34 8.83 -7.88
C LEU A 438 12.84 9.88 -8.87
N TRP A 439 12.49 9.77 -10.15
CA TRP A 439 12.89 10.70 -11.20
C TRP A 439 12.34 12.09 -10.97
N ARG A 440 11.10 12.17 -10.52
CA ARG A 440 10.43 13.41 -10.14
C ARG A 440 11.17 14.18 -9.05
N VAL A 441 11.87 13.49 -8.16
CA VAL A 441 12.67 14.10 -7.08
C VAL A 441 14.14 14.32 -7.50
N ILE A 442 14.79 13.34 -8.13
CA ILE A 442 16.25 13.34 -8.39
C ILE A 442 16.63 13.97 -9.72
N LEU A 443 15.87 13.71 -10.80
CA LEU A 443 16.22 14.18 -12.14
C LEU A 443 15.76 15.61 -12.43
N LEU A 444 15.15 16.24 -11.42
CA LEU A 444 14.54 17.56 -11.45
C LEU A 444 13.47 17.69 -12.56
N PRO A 445 12.45 18.54 -12.36
CA PRO A 445 11.37 18.80 -13.33
C PRO A 445 11.82 19.48 -14.67
N PHE A 446 13.10 19.41 -15.03
CA PHE A 446 13.67 19.87 -16.30
C PHE A 446 13.53 18.86 -17.44
N LEU A 447 13.32 17.58 -17.13
CA LEU A 447 13.08 16.60 -18.17
C LEU A 447 11.72 16.90 -18.83
N PRO A 448 11.68 16.99 -20.17
CA PRO A 448 10.42 17.19 -20.89
C PRO A 448 9.37 16.16 -20.50
N ASP A 449 8.10 16.58 -20.46
CA ASP A 449 6.95 15.73 -20.11
C ASP A 449 6.86 14.44 -20.96
N PHE A 450 7.48 14.39 -22.15
CA PHE A 450 7.53 13.16 -22.96
C PHE A 450 8.52 12.09 -22.43
N LEU A 451 9.56 12.51 -21.69
CA LEU A 451 10.52 11.60 -21.04
C LEU A 451 10.04 11.17 -19.65
N THR A 452 9.43 12.10 -18.91
CA THR A 452 8.89 11.86 -17.56
C THR A 452 7.46 12.40 -17.47
N PRO A 453 6.46 11.66 -17.99
CA PRO A 453 5.08 12.13 -17.94
C PRO A 453 4.65 12.41 -16.51
N LYS A 454 4.20 13.62 -16.22
CA LYS A 454 3.75 14.06 -14.88
C LYS A 454 2.62 13.20 -14.30
N VAL A 455 1.85 12.55 -15.18
CA VAL A 455 0.74 11.67 -14.81
C VAL A 455 1.24 10.27 -14.47
N ARG A 456 2.51 9.93 -14.76
CA ARG A 456 3.06 8.63 -14.41
C ARG A 456 3.63 8.70 -13.00
N ASP A 457 3.14 7.83 -12.14
CA ASP A 457 3.58 7.63 -10.76
C ASP A 457 3.19 6.22 -10.29
N ARG A 458 3.46 5.90 -9.03
CA ARG A 458 3.05 4.62 -8.42
C ARG A 458 1.53 4.43 -8.30
N GLY A 459 0.74 5.51 -8.34
CA GLY A 459 -0.73 5.45 -8.37
C GLY A 459 -1.26 4.98 -9.73
N ILE A 460 -0.75 5.53 -10.83
CA ILE A 460 -1.12 5.02 -12.16
C ILE A 460 -0.58 3.60 -12.40
N ALA A 461 0.58 3.25 -11.82
CA ALA A 461 1.11 1.90 -11.87
C ALA A 461 0.14 0.88 -11.24
N ILE A 462 -0.40 1.18 -10.05
CA ILE A 462 -1.37 0.30 -9.37
C ILE A 462 -2.70 0.24 -10.13
N GLU A 463 -3.18 1.36 -10.68
CA GLU A 463 -4.40 1.39 -11.49
C GLU A 463 -4.27 0.51 -12.75
N LYS A 464 -3.10 0.51 -13.40
CA LYS A 464 -2.88 -0.34 -14.59
C LYS A 464 -2.86 -1.82 -14.25
N ASP A 465 -2.27 -2.17 -13.12
CA ASP A 465 -2.24 -3.55 -12.67
C ASP A 465 -3.66 -4.05 -12.33
N TRP A 466 -4.43 -3.29 -11.54
CA TRP A 466 -5.83 -3.60 -11.25
C TRP A 466 -6.69 -3.70 -12.50
N GLN A 467 -6.52 -2.78 -13.45
CA GLN A 467 -7.22 -2.82 -14.73
C GLN A 467 -6.99 -4.15 -15.47
N GLY A 468 -5.79 -4.74 -15.37
CA GLY A 468 -5.47 -6.03 -15.99
C GLY A 468 -6.30 -7.22 -15.50
N HIS A 469 -6.86 -7.14 -14.29
CA HIS A 469 -7.70 -8.19 -13.69
C HIS A 469 -9.21 -7.98 -13.91
N MET A 470 -9.60 -6.86 -14.52
CA MET A 470 -11.00 -6.59 -14.88
C MET A 470 -11.45 -7.51 -16.04
N LYS A 471 -12.76 -7.71 -16.19
CA LYS A 471 -13.41 -8.51 -17.24
C LYS A 471 -13.04 -8.03 -18.65
N THR A 472 -12.91 -6.72 -18.82
CA THR A 472 -12.62 -6.07 -20.10
C THR A 472 -11.46 -5.08 -19.97
N PRO A 473 -10.21 -5.56 -19.81
CA PRO A 473 -9.05 -4.71 -19.53
C PRO A 473 -8.74 -3.72 -20.67
N GLU A 474 -9.06 -4.09 -21.91
CA GLU A 474 -8.86 -3.27 -23.10
C GLU A 474 -9.88 -2.11 -23.20
N SER A 475 -11.00 -2.21 -22.47
CA SER A 475 -12.12 -1.24 -22.50
C SER A 475 -12.53 -0.87 -21.06
N PRO A 476 -11.71 -0.09 -20.34
CA PRO A 476 -11.97 0.25 -18.95
C PRO A 476 -13.30 1.01 -18.82
N LYS A 477 -14.16 0.51 -17.92
CA LYS A 477 -15.43 1.16 -17.56
C LYS A 477 -15.16 2.43 -16.76
N THR A 478 -15.97 3.46 -17.01
CA THR A 478 -15.96 4.73 -16.29
C THR A 478 -17.16 4.86 -15.35
N LEU A 479 -17.21 5.90 -14.50
CA LEU A 479 -18.42 6.16 -13.73
C LEU A 479 -19.61 6.45 -14.63
N GLY A 480 -19.42 7.09 -15.79
CA GLY A 480 -20.45 7.26 -16.79
C GLY A 480 -21.04 5.93 -17.28
N HIS A 481 -20.21 4.91 -17.52
CA HIS A 481 -20.71 3.56 -17.85
C HIS A 481 -21.51 2.95 -16.70
N TRP A 482 -21.01 3.05 -15.46
CA TRP A 482 -21.76 2.59 -14.28
C TRP A 482 -23.06 3.35 -14.08
N ARG A 483 -23.14 4.63 -14.47
CA ARG A 483 -24.38 5.41 -14.41
C ARG A 483 -25.49 4.76 -15.22
N SER A 484 -25.23 4.43 -16.48
CA SER A 484 -26.21 3.74 -17.34
C SER A 484 -26.65 2.40 -16.73
N GLU A 485 -25.72 1.61 -16.20
CA GLU A 485 -26.03 0.33 -15.55
C GLU A 485 -26.88 0.49 -14.27
N VAL A 486 -26.64 1.54 -13.48
CA VAL A 486 -27.46 1.83 -12.29
C VAL A 486 -28.85 2.35 -12.69
N GLU A 487 -28.94 3.21 -13.70
CA GLU A 487 -30.23 3.74 -14.22
C GLU A 487 -31.10 2.64 -14.82
N GLU A 488 -30.51 1.61 -15.41
CA GLU A 488 -31.19 0.39 -15.88
C GLU A 488 -31.50 -0.62 -14.76
N GLY A 489 -31.00 -0.38 -13.54
CA GLY A 489 -31.13 -1.29 -12.40
C GLY A 489 -30.25 -2.55 -12.49
N ASN A 490 -29.31 -2.62 -13.44
CA ASN A 490 -28.42 -3.77 -13.64
C ASN A 490 -27.43 -3.90 -12.48
N ILE A 491 -26.95 -2.80 -11.90
CA ILE A 491 -26.07 -2.80 -10.71
C ILE A 491 -26.66 -1.94 -9.58
N PRO A 492 -26.35 -2.23 -8.30
CA PRO A 492 -26.67 -1.30 -7.20
C PRO A 492 -25.88 0.00 -7.31
N LEU A 493 -26.32 1.08 -6.66
CA LEU A 493 -25.60 2.34 -6.63
C LEU A 493 -24.27 2.19 -5.85
N PRO A 494 -23.09 2.30 -6.50
CA PRO A 494 -21.83 2.27 -5.79
C PRO A 494 -21.46 3.67 -5.27
N VAL A 495 -20.98 3.73 -4.05
CA VAL A 495 -20.34 4.93 -3.49
C VAL A 495 -18.96 4.56 -2.96
N LEU A 496 -17.92 5.01 -3.66
CA LEU A 496 -16.53 4.82 -3.26
C LEU A 496 -16.11 6.07 -2.47
N ASN A 497 -16.01 5.94 -1.16
CA ASN A 497 -15.77 7.08 -0.27
C ASN A 497 -14.28 7.44 -0.23
N ALA A 498 -13.97 8.73 -0.39
CA ALA A 498 -12.63 9.28 -0.26
C ALA A 498 -12.63 10.52 0.64
N THR A 499 -11.45 11.05 0.96
CA THR A 499 -11.29 12.24 1.82
C THR A 499 -10.59 13.36 1.05
N LEU A 500 -11.14 14.57 1.07
CA LEU A 500 -10.47 15.76 0.55
C LEU A 500 -9.50 16.33 1.59
N VAL A 501 -8.22 16.45 1.23
CA VAL A 501 -7.16 16.80 2.18
C VAL A 501 -7.25 18.24 2.66
N GLU A 502 -7.64 19.18 1.80
CA GLU A 502 -7.63 20.62 2.11
C GLU A 502 -8.68 21.03 3.15
N ASN A 503 -9.80 20.32 3.23
CA ASN A 503 -10.92 20.68 4.11
C ASN A 503 -11.38 19.53 5.01
N GLY A 504 -10.85 18.32 4.84
CA GLY A 504 -11.23 17.14 5.61
C GLY A 504 -12.64 16.62 5.32
N LEU A 505 -13.31 17.10 4.27
CA LEU A 505 -14.65 16.66 3.90
C LEU A 505 -14.61 15.36 3.08
N ARG A 506 -15.72 14.62 3.12
CA ARG A 506 -15.90 13.41 2.29
C ARG A 506 -16.04 13.78 0.82
N LEU A 507 -15.41 12.98 -0.04
CA LEU A 507 -15.67 12.91 -1.46
C LEU A 507 -16.41 11.60 -1.77
N LEU A 508 -17.62 11.70 -2.29
CA LEU A 508 -18.42 10.55 -2.74
C LEU A 508 -18.13 10.31 -4.22
N ILE A 509 -17.36 9.27 -4.53
CA ILE A 509 -17.06 8.89 -5.91
C ILE A 509 -18.12 7.89 -6.35
N THR A 510 -19.11 8.39 -7.10
CA THR A 510 -20.35 7.68 -7.43
C THR A 510 -20.91 8.20 -8.76
N PRO A 511 -21.62 7.35 -9.54
CA PRO A 511 -22.23 7.79 -10.80
C PRO A 511 -23.41 8.76 -10.63
N ALA A 512 -23.99 8.85 -9.42
CA ALA A 512 -25.14 9.69 -9.10
C ALA A 512 -24.75 11.06 -8.54
N LYS A 513 -25.64 12.05 -8.70
CA LYS A 513 -25.48 13.37 -8.09
C LYS A 513 -26.33 13.45 -6.83
N PHE A 514 -25.68 13.55 -5.67
CA PHE A 514 -26.38 13.60 -4.38
C PHE A 514 -27.03 14.97 -4.16
N PRO A 515 -28.26 15.04 -3.61
CA PRO A 515 -28.84 16.27 -3.08
C PRO A 515 -27.94 16.83 -1.97
N ASN A 516 -27.55 18.10 -2.06
CA ASN A 516 -26.69 18.75 -1.08
C ASN A 516 -27.34 20.06 -0.59
N PRO A 517 -28.35 19.98 0.29
CA PRO A 517 -29.04 21.13 0.82
C PRO A 517 -28.13 21.84 1.84
N ASP A 518 -27.30 22.76 1.35
CA ASP A 518 -26.71 23.88 2.08
C ASP A 518 -25.80 23.61 3.32
N LYS A 519 -25.47 22.36 3.65
CA LYS A 519 -24.46 22.04 4.68
C LYS A 519 -23.33 21.24 4.04
N LYS A 520 -22.14 21.86 3.89
CA LYS A 520 -20.91 21.26 3.33
C LYS A 520 -20.40 20.04 4.13
N LYS A 521 -21.14 18.93 4.15
CA LYS A 521 -20.79 17.67 4.82
C LYS A 521 -19.95 16.77 3.91
N PHE A 522 -20.25 16.79 2.61
CA PHE A 522 -19.55 16.04 1.57
C PHE A 522 -19.61 16.78 0.22
N PHE A 523 -18.80 16.34 -0.71
CA PHE A 523 -18.92 16.62 -2.15
C PHE A 523 -19.13 15.30 -2.88
N ASP A 524 -20.10 15.22 -3.79
CA ASP A 524 -20.12 14.12 -4.76
C ASP A 524 -19.23 14.47 -5.98
N PHE A 525 -18.74 13.44 -6.65
CA PHE A 525 -17.85 13.58 -7.80
C PHE A 525 -18.47 14.44 -8.92
N ASN A 526 -19.77 14.28 -9.19
CA ASN A 526 -20.45 14.98 -10.28
C ASN A 526 -20.61 16.49 -9.99
N SER A 527 -20.84 16.85 -8.73
CA SER A 527 -20.84 18.24 -8.28
C SER A 527 -19.43 18.86 -8.24
N LEU A 528 -18.41 18.08 -7.87
CA LEU A 528 -17.04 18.57 -7.76
C LEU A 528 -16.35 18.75 -9.13
N TYR A 529 -16.67 17.88 -10.09
CA TYR A 529 -16.08 17.86 -11.42
C TYR A 529 -17.16 17.86 -12.52
N PRO A 530 -17.83 19.01 -12.76
CA PRO A 530 -18.94 19.09 -13.70
C PRO A 530 -18.52 18.84 -15.15
N GLY A 531 -19.30 18.03 -15.88
CA GLY A 531 -19.05 17.59 -17.25
C GLY A 531 -17.85 16.66 -17.43
N LYS A 532 -17.39 16.02 -16.33
CA LYS A 532 -16.21 15.16 -16.31
C LYS A 532 -16.55 13.77 -15.80
N ASP A 533 -15.70 12.82 -16.15
CA ASP A 533 -15.80 11.43 -15.76
C ASP A 533 -14.42 10.85 -15.43
N ILE A 534 -14.40 9.69 -14.81
CA ILE A 534 -13.21 9.01 -14.33
C ILE A 534 -13.34 7.51 -14.54
N ASP A 535 -12.20 6.84 -14.77
CA ASP A 535 -12.17 5.38 -14.77
C ASP A 535 -12.57 4.84 -13.39
N VAL A 536 -13.39 3.80 -13.38
CA VAL A 536 -13.82 3.14 -12.13
C VAL A 536 -12.61 2.72 -11.29
N VAL A 537 -11.58 2.20 -11.95
CA VAL A 537 -10.32 1.79 -11.30
C VAL A 537 -9.63 2.96 -10.62
N ALA A 538 -9.63 4.14 -11.24
CA ALA A 538 -9.09 5.35 -10.63
C ALA A 538 -9.98 5.83 -9.47
N GLY A 539 -11.30 5.67 -9.56
CA GLY A 539 -12.23 5.92 -8.45
C GLY A 539 -11.96 5.02 -7.23
N ALA A 540 -11.79 3.71 -7.46
CA ALA A 540 -11.42 2.76 -6.40
C ALA A 540 -10.04 3.10 -5.79
N ARG A 541 -9.07 3.50 -6.63
CA ARG A 541 -7.74 3.91 -6.16
C ARG A 541 -7.80 5.22 -5.36
N LEU A 542 -8.64 6.19 -5.72
CA LEU A 542 -8.89 7.41 -4.92
C LEU A 542 -9.40 7.06 -3.53
N SER A 543 -10.40 6.17 -3.44
CA SER A 543 -10.90 5.64 -2.17
C SER A 543 -9.80 4.94 -1.35
N ALA A 544 -8.84 4.27 -2.01
CA ALA A 544 -7.72 3.54 -1.43
C ALA A 544 -6.37 4.30 -1.44
N THR A 545 -6.39 5.64 -1.37
CA THR A 545 -5.17 6.46 -1.46
C THR A 545 -4.46 6.60 -0.11
N PHE A 546 -3.67 5.58 0.25
CA PHE A 546 -2.83 5.60 1.44
C PHE A 546 -1.41 6.09 1.07
N PRO A 547 -0.94 7.26 1.58
CA PRO A 547 0.27 7.96 1.10
C PRO A 547 1.55 7.11 0.99
N TYR A 548 1.69 6.13 1.88
CA TYR A 548 2.85 5.23 1.95
C TYR A 548 2.87 4.19 0.82
N ILE A 549 1.74 3.92 0.17
CA ILE A 549 1.61 3.00 -0.95
C ILE A 549 1.32 3.77 -2.24
N SER A 550 0.29 4.61 -2.26
CA SER A 550 -0.14 5.39 -3.42
C SER A 550 -0.12 6.88 -3.07
N PRO A 551 0.22 7.78 -4.01
CA PRO A 551 0.34 9.19 -3.71
C PRO A 551 -1.04 9.82 -3.58
N ILE A 552 -1.18 10.74 -2.63
CA ILE A 552 -2.27 11.72 -2.65
C ILE A 552 -2.16 12.50 -3.95
N CYS A 553 -3.24 12.56 -4.70
CA CYS A 553 -3.26 13.15 -6.04
C CYS A 553 -4.46 14.08 -6.22
N ARG A 554 -4.35 14.96 -7.21
CA ARG A 554 -5.39 15.90 -7.62
C ARG A 554 -5.81 15.72 -9.07
N ALA A 555 -6.92 16.33 -9.46
CA ALA A 555 -7.45 16.17 -10.80
C ALA A 555 -6.53 16.80 -11.87
N LYS A 556 -6.40 16.12 -13.00
CA LYS A 556 -5.87 16.69 -14.26
C LYS A 556 -6.77 16.29 -15.42
N VAL A 557 -7.18 17.24 -16.25
CA VAL A 557 -7.88 16.94 -17.51
C VAL A 557 -6.89 16.30 -18.46
N LYS A 558 -7.32 15.25 -19.17
CA LYS A 558 -6.54 14.68 -20.26
C LYS A 558 -6.28 15.77 -21.32
N ASP A 559 -5.05 16.28 -21.38
CA ASP A 559 -4.64 17.39 -22.27
C ASP A 559 -5.17 17.18 -23.70
N ASP A 560 -6.04 18.11 -24.11
CA ASP A 560 -6.41 18.33 -25.51
C ASP A 560 -5.15 18.83 -26.24
N LYS A 561 -4.69 18.10 -27.27
CA LYS A 561 -3.43 18.41 -27.95
C LYS A 561 -3.44 19.78 -28.66
N ASP A 562 -4.55 20.51 -28.63
CA ASP A 562 -4.74 21.82 -29.23
C ASP A 562 -4.89 22.94 -28.17
N SER A 563 -3.86 23.10 -27.32
CA SER A 563 -3.68 24.26 -26.42
C SER A 563 -3.37 25.57 -27.18
N LYS A 564 -4.12 25.88 -28.24
CA LYS A 564 -4.34 27.25 -28.72
C LYS A 564 -5.77 27.73 -28.45
N THR A 565 -6.64 26.84 -27.97
CA THR A 565 -8.04 27.11 -27.62
C THR A 565 -8.42 26.42 -26.31
N ALA A 566 -7.54 26.43 -25.30
CA ALA A 566 -7.96 26.11 -23.94
C ALA A 566 -9.05 27.11 -23.53
N ASN A 567 -10.30 26.69 -23.60
CA ASN A 567 -11.45 27.49 -23.20
C ASN A 567 -11.26 27.89 -21.73
N ASN A 568 -11.68 29.10 -21.36
CA ASN A 568 -11.62 29.60 -19.98
C ASN A 568 -12.27 28.66 -18.91
N LYS A 569 -13.00 27.61 -19.32
CA LYS A 569 -13.63 26.62 -18.45
C LYS A 569 -12.64 25.65 -17.76
N ASP A 570 -11.50 25.32 -18.37
CA ASP A 570 -10.54 24.39 -17.73
C ASP A 570 -9.77 25.03 -16.55
N LYS A 571 -9.89 26.35 -16.36
CA LYS A 571 -9.33 27.08 -15.21
C LYS A 571 -10.17 26.97 -13.92
N GLU A 572 -11.38 26.40 -13.98
CA GLU A 572 -12.29 26.29 -12.83
C GLU A 572 -12.40 24.87 -12.25
N ILE A 573 -11.51 23.95 -12.64
CA ILE A 573 -11.54 22.59 -12.09
C ILE A 573 -11.08 22.61 -10.65
N ALA A 574 -11.89 21.99 -9.78
CA ALA A 574 -11.64 21.95 -8.36
C ALA A 574 -10.25 21.35 -8.07
N ASN A 575 -9.45 22.10 -7.33
CA ASN A 575 -8.05 21.75 -7.06
C ASN A 575 -7.92 21.13 -5.66
N TYR A 576 -8.48 19.92 -5.49
CA TYR A 576 -8.39 19.18 -4.23
C TYR A 576 -7.49 17.96 -4.37
N HIS A 577 -6.77 17.68 -3.29
CA HIS A 577 -6.03 16.46 -3.08
C HIS A 577 -6.94 15.42 -2.44
N VAL A 578 -6.92 14.21 -2.99
CA VAL A 578 -7.78 13.12 -2.54
C VAL A 578 -6.93 12.07 -1.82
N ALA A 579 -7.32 11.76 -0.58
CA ALA A 579 -6.75 10.74 0.28
C ALA A 579 -7.76 9.62 0.57
N ASP A 580 -7.29 8.55 1.21
CA ASP A 580 -8.09 7.39 1.60
C ASP A 580 -9.38 7.79 2.35
N GLY A 581 -10.49 7.14 2.03
CA GLY A 581 -11.78 7.39 2.70
C GLY A 581 -11.76 7.08 4.19
N GLY A 582 -10.92 6.14 4.62
CA GLY A 582 -10.75 5.75 6.01
C GLY A 582 -10.21 6.85 6.92
N TYR A 583 -9.69 7.95 6.36
CA TYR A 583 -9.32 9.14 7.13
C TYR A 583 -10.55 9.84 7.71
N PHE A 584 -11.67 9.82 6.98
CA PHE A 584 -12.94 10.32 7.46
C PHE A 584 -13.77 9.22 8.12
N ASP A 585 -14.19 8.22 7.34
CA ASP A 585 -15.06 7.10 7.75
C ASP A 585 -14.51 5.80 7.14
N ASN A 586 -14.16 4.82 7.99
CA ASN A 586 -13.60 3.56 7.54
C ASN A 586 -14.68 2.52 7.19
N SER A 587 -15.92 2.65 7.66
CA SER A 587 -17.00 1.69 7.43
C SER A 587 -17.83 2.02 6.18
N GLY A 588 -17.91 3.30 5.83
CA GLY A 588 -18.83 3.81 4.81
C GLY A 588 -20.27 3.96 5.34
N PHE A 589 -20.48 3.72 6.63
CA PHE A 589 -21.78 3.72 7.28
C PHE A 589 -22.45 5.09 7.24
N VAL A 590 -21.70 6.18 7.45
CA VAL A 590 -22.28 7.53 7.49
C VAL A 590 -22.90 7.92 6.14
N THR A 591 -22.24 7.56 5.05
CA THR A 591 -22.74 7.81 3.70
C THR A 591 -23.96 6.96 3.37
N ALA A 592 -24.00 5.70 3.81
CA ALA A 592 -25.15 4.84 3.65
C ALA A 592 -26.38 5.39 4.39
N LEU A 593 -26.15 5.89 5.60
CA LEU A 593 -27.21 6.50 6.42
C LEU A 593 -27.76 7.78 5.78
N GLU A 594 -26.90 8.69 5.32
CA GLU A 594 -27.34 9.92 4.63
C GLU A 594 -28.10 9.63 3.34
N TRP A 595 -27.72 8.59 2.60
CA TRP A 595 -28.48 8.14 1.43
C TRP A 595 -29.87 7.63 1.82
N LEU A 596 -29.99 6.89 2.92
CA LEU A 596 -31.28 6.44 3.45
C LEU A 596 -32.13 7.62 3.96
N GLU A 597 -31.52 8.66 4.56
CA GLU A 597 -32.27 9.87 4.99
C GLU A 597 -32.95 10.51 3.80
N GLU A 598 -32.19 10.67 2.71
CA GLU A 598 -32.69 11.29 1.49
C GLU A 598 -33.80 10.43 0.84
N LEU A 599 -33.59 9.11 0.78
CA LEU A 599 -34.54 8.17 0.19
C LEU A 599 -35.87 8.11 0.96
N LEU A 600 -35.82 8.24 2.28
CA LEU A 600 -36.98 8.20 3.17
C LEU A 600 -37.53 9.59 3.48
N HIS A 601 -36.93 10.65 2.93
CA HIS A 601 -37.43 12.01 3.09
C HIS A 601 -38.74 12.17 2.31
N GLU A 602 -39.80 12.57 3.00
CA GLU A 602 -41.11 12.81 2.37
C GLU A 602 -41.04 14.11 1.56
N GLU A 603 -40.99 14.01 0.23
CA GLU A 603 -41.32 15.14 -0.64
C GLU A 603 -42.80 15.05 -1.05
N THR A 604 -43.62 15.96 -0.53
CA THR A 604 -44.93 16.25 -1.14
C THR A 604 -44.69 16.93 -2.49
N THR A 605 -44.97 16.22 -3.58
CA THR A 605 -45.06 16.85 -4.90
C THR A 605 -46.11 17.99 -4.88
N PRO A 606 -45.98 19.03 -5.72
CA PRO A 606 -46.99 20.08 -5.85
C PRO A 606 -48.38 19.55 -6.26
N GLN A 607 -48.46 18.32 -6.76
CA GLN A 607 -49.70 17.61 -7.10
C GLN A 607 -50.28 16.74 -5.96
N GLY A 608 -49.62 16.63 -4.80
CA GLY A 608 -50.15 15.92 -3.64
C GLY A 608 -50.08 14.39 -3.72
N GLU A 609 -49.24 13.82 -4.59
CA GLU A 609 -48.94 12.39 -4.61
C GLU A 609 -47.69 12.10 -3.76
N GLU A 610 -47.81 11.20 -2.78
CA GLU A 610 -46.69 10.67 -2.00
C GLU A 610 -45.80 9.81 -2.92
N THR A 611 -44.57 10.25 -3.18
CA THR A 611 -43.57 9.53 -3.99
C THR A 611 -42.65 8.65 -3.16
N THR A 612 -42.95 8.41 -1.88
CA THR A 612 -42.13 7.53 -1.04
C THR A 612 -42.11 6.12 -1.66
N PRO A 613 -40.93 5.58 -2.01
CA PRO A 613 -40.84 4.21 -2.49
C PRO A 613 -41.44 3.28 -1.43
N GLN A 614 -42.14 2.22 -1.85
CA GLN A 614 -42.85 1.29 -0.96
C GLN A 614 -41.87 0.39 -0.18
N ILE A 615 -40.89 0.98 0.49
CA ILE A 615 -39.88 0.28 1.29
C ILE A 615 -40.50 0.01 2.65
N LYS A 616 -40.63 -1.26 3.01
CA LYS A 616 -41.07 -1.68 4.35
C LYS A 616 -39.92 -2.22 5.18
N THR A 617 -38.87 -2.71 4.53
CA THR A 617 -37.77 -3.40 5.19
C THR A 617 -36.43 -2.92 4.64
N ILE A 618 -35.52 -2.53 5.53
CA ILE A 618 -34.15 -2.14 5.21
C ILE A 618 -33.20 -3.05 5.96
N LEU A 619 -32.30 -3.71 5.23
CA LEU A 619 -31.24 -4.52 5.79
C LEU A 619 -29.90 -3.82 5.60
N ILE A 620 -29.25 -3.44 6.70
CA ILE A 620 -27.93 -2.84 6.70
C ILE A 620 -26.89 -3.93 6.98
N LEU A 621 -26.09 -4.24 5.97
CA LEU A 621 -25.01 -5.21 6.04
C LEU A 621 -23.66 -4.48 6.18
N GLN A 622 -22.96 -4.66 7.28
CA GLN A 622 -21.61 -4.11 7.44
C GLN A 622 -20.55 -5.20 7.32
N ILE A 623 -19.68 -5.08 6.32
CA ILE A 623 -18.58 -6.01 6.08
C ILE A 623 -17.33 -5.46 6.76
N ASN A 624 -16.85 -6.19 7.77
CA ASN A 624 -15.68 -5.86 8.58
C ASN A 624 -14.55 -6.86 8.28
N PRO A 625 -13.43 -6.42 7.70
CA PRO A 625 -12.35 -7.30 7.25
C PRO A 625 -11.40 -7.78 8.34
N PHE A 626 -11.67 -7.44 9.60
CA PHE A 626 -10.88 -7.81 10.77
C PHE A 626 -11.80 -8.39 11.85
N PRO A 627 -11.25 -9.20 12.79
CA PRO A 627 -12.01 -9.72 13.91
C PRO A 627 -12.62 -8.65 14.79
N GLU A 628 -13.76 -8.99 15.40
CA GLU A 628 -14.41 -8.13 16.39
C GLU A 628 -13.54 -8.02 17.64
N VAL A 629 -13.12 -6.80 17.98
CA VAL A 629 -12.38 -6.54 19.21
C VAL A 629 -13.37 -6.40 20.36
N LYS A 630 -13.57 -7.48 21.11
CA LYS A 630 -14.35 -7.42 22.36
C LYS A 630 -13.62 -6.52 23.37
N PRO A 631 -14.29 -5.51 23.95
CA PRO A 631 -13.69 -4.72 25.02
C PRO A 631 -13.25 -5.68 26.13
N LYS A 632 -11.96 -5.70 26.45
CA LYS A 632 -11.54 -6.28 27.73
C LYS A 632 -12.20 -5.41 28.78
N GLU A 633 -13.09 -5.99 29.58
CA GLU A 633 -13.61 -5.35 30.79
C GLU A 633 -12.42 -4.69 31.48
N GLN A 634 -12.54 -3.38 31.73
CA GLN A 634 -11.60 -2.66 32.55
C GLN A 634 -11.37 -3.53 33.78
N ASP A 635 -10.12 -3.98 33.99
CA ASP A 635 -9.68 -4.49 35.27
C ASP A 635 -10.06 -3.41 36.29
N THR A 636 -11.24 -3.54 36.92
CA THR A 636 -11.62 -2.76 38.09
C THR A 636 -10.44 -2.86 39.01
N GLU A 637 -9.79 -1.71 39.26
CA GLU A 637 -8.69 -1.57 40.19
C GLU A 637 -9.08 -2.18 41.53
N LYS A 638 -8.77 -3.46 41.73
CA LYS A 638 -8.70 -4.02 43.06
C LYS A 638 -7.46 -3.42 43.69
N GLU A 639 -7.68 -2.65 44.74
CA GLU A 639 -6.63 -2.17 45.66
C GLU A 639 -5.62 -3.31 45.93
N PRO A 640 -4.32 -3.00 46.00
CA PRO A 640 -3.32 -4.02 46.21
C PRO A 640 -3.40 -4.53 47.65
N ASP A 641 -4.08 -5.67 47.84
CA ASP A 641 -4.03 -6.42 49.08
C ASP A 641 -2.59 -6.87 49.35
N THR A 642 -2.00 -6.30 50.40
CA THR A 642 -0.71 -6.71 50.92
C THR A 642 -0.85 -8.05 51.64
N SER A 643 -0.71 -9.17 50.93
CA SER A 643 -0.25 -10.41 51.56
C SER A 643 0.39 -11.37 50.55
N ASN A 644 1.58 -11.85 50.93
CA ASN A 644 2.36 -12.87 50.24
C ASN A 644 1.59 -14.18 50.07
N ASN A 645 1.66 -14.81 48.89
CA ASN A 645 2.48 -16.01 48.69
C ASN A 645 2.43 -16.47 47.23
N GLY A 646 3.53 -17.08 46.79
CA GLY A 646 3.82 -17.27 45.38
C GLY A 646 2.96 -18.29 44.65
N SER A 647 2.58 -17.93 43.44
CA SER A 647 2.48 -18.82 42.30
C SER A 647 2.96 -18.05 41.07
N LYS A 648 3.83 -18.70 40.30
CA LYS A 648 4.29 -18.22 38.99
C LYS A 648 3.10 -18.34 38.03
N ASP A 649 2.77 -17.24 37.38
CA ASP A 649 2.15 -17.11 36.05
C ASP A 649 1.19 -15.92 36.04
N SER A 650 1.79 -14.73 36.01
CA SER A 650 1.12 -13.50 35.61
C SER A 650 1.72 -13.09 34.27
N PRO A 651 0.93 -12.63 33.28
CA PRO A 651 1.47 -12.20 32.00
C PRO A 651 2.40 -11.02 32.27
N LYS A 652 3.70 -11.19 31.99
CA LYS A 652 4.68 -10.13 32.10
C LYS A 652 4.22 -8.99 31.19
N LYS A 653 3.66 -7.91 31.75
CA LYS A 653 3.57 -6.61 31.07
C LYS A 653 4.97 -6.26 30.60
N GLU A 654 5.25 -6.50 29.32
CA GLU A 654 6.53 -6.18 28.72
C GLU A 654 6.79 -4.69 28.93
N LYS A 655 7.86 -4.36 29.66
CA LYS A 655 8.40 -3.00 29.72
C LYS A 655 8.91 -2.63 28.32
N LYS A 656 8.03 -2.12 27.46
CA LYS A 656 8.41 -1.68 26.12
C LYS A 656 9.40 -0.51 26.23
N ARG A 657 10.51 -0.64 25.50
CA ARG A 657 11.70 0.22 25.55
C ARG A 657 11.34 1.63 25.07
N GLY A 658 11.51 2.65 25.93
CA GLY A 658 11.12 4.03 25.64
C GLY A 658 11.70 4.60 24.34
N LEU A 659 12.95 4.27 24.00
CA LEU A 659 13.56 4.69 22.72
C LEU A 659 12.86 4.08 21.51
N PHE A 660 12.51 2.80 21.57
CA PHE A 660 11.79 2.12 20.50
C PHE A 660 10.41 2.74 20.27
N MET A 661 9.71 3.10 21.34
CA MET A 661 8.44 3.82 21.25
C MET A 661 8.61 5.28 20.81
N ALA A 662 9.72 5.94 21.13
CA ALA A 662 9.98 7.29 20.63
C ALA A 662 10.28 7.30 19.12
N THR A 663 10.95 6.26 18.59
CA THR A 663 11.34 6.20 17.17
C THR A 663 10.27 5.60 16.27
N LEU A 664 9.66 4.50 16.68
CA LEU A 664 8.66 3.77 15.88
C LEU A 664 7.24 3.89 16.44
N GLY A 665 7.06 4.47 17.63
CA GLY A 665 5.74 4.59 18.26
C GLY A 665 4.73 5.43 17.47
N PRO A 666 5.09 6.50 16.73
CA PRO A 666 4.13 7.19 15.87
C PRO A 666 3.60 6.29 14.74
N LEU A 667 4.48 5.54 14.08
CA LEU A 667 4.09 4.58 13.04
C LEU A 667 3.27 3.43 13.63
N LEU A 668 3.79 2.78 14.69
CA LEU A 668 3.09 1.72 15.41
C LEU A 668 1.75 2.21 15.98
N GLY A 669 1.68 3.46 16.41
CA GLY A 669 0.48 4.13 16.88
C GLY A 669 -0.53 4.27 15.76
N LEU A 670 -0.16 4.90 14.63
CA LEU A 670 -1.03 5.02 13.45
C LEU A 670 -1.64 3.66 13.04
N PHE A 671 -0.85 2.58 13.08
CA PHE A 671 -1.31 1.25 12.69
C PHE A 671 -2.09 0.50 13.79
N LYS A 672 -1.71 0.62 15.06
CA LYS A 672 -2.38 -0.06 16.18
C LYS A 672 -3.58 0.69 16.74
N VAL A 673 -3.65 2.01 16.57
CA VAL A 673 -4.77 2.86 16.99
C VAL A 673 -6.00 2.61 16.10
N ARG A 674 -5.80 2.00 14.94
CA ARG A 674 -6.87 1.58 14.04
C ARG A 674 -7.89 0.66 14.71
N GLU A 675 -7.44 -0.36 15.44
CA GLU A 675 -8.33 -1.33 16.11
C GLU A 675 -9.22 -0.66 17.18
N PRO A 676 -8.70 0.10 18.16
CA PRO A 676 -9.53 0.82 19.13
C PRO A 676 -10.43 1.90 18.51
N ILE A 677 -9.98 2.60 17.46
CA ILE A 677 -10.82 3.59 16.75
C ILE A 677 -12.00 2.89 16.07
N LEU A 678 -11.78 1.73 15.46
CA LEU A 678 -12.85 0.92 14.87
C LEU A 678 -13.86 0.52 15.94
N THR A 679 -13.42 0.03 17.10
CA THR A 679 -14.33 -0.33 18.20
C THR A 679 -15.14 0.86 18.72
N SER A 680 -14.50 2.00 18.98
CA SER A 680 -15.20 3.20 19.47
C SER A 680 -16.20 3.74 18.44
N ARG A 681 -15.88 3.65 17.15
CA ARG A 681 -16.78 4.06 16.08
C ARG A 681 -17.93 3.10 15.89
N ASN A 682 -17.70 1.79 15.89
CA ASN A 682 -18.76 0.79 15.82
C ASN A 682 -19.79 0.97 16.94
N LEU A 683 -19.35 1.32 18.16
CA LEU A 683 -20.28 1.65 19.25
C LEU A 683 -21.15 2.88 18.94
N THR A 684 -20.55 3.95 18.39
CA THR A 684 -21.29 5.15 17.98
C THR A 684 -22.24 4.86 16.81
N GLU A 685 -21.81 4.04 15.85
CA GLU A 685 -22.63 3.58 14.72
C GLU A 685 -23.84 2.80 15.23
N VAL A 686 -23.66 1.86 16.16
CA VAL A 686 -24.74 1.09 16.78
C VAL A 686 -25.72 2.00 17.55
N GLU A 687 -25.23 2.97 18.31
CA GLU A 687 -26.08 3.96 19.01
C GLU A 687 -26.94 4.76 18.01
N LEU A 688 -26.31 5.28 16.95
CA LEU A 688 -27.01 6.02 15.89
C LEU A 688 -28.06 5.16 15.17
N LEU A 689 -27.74 3.88 14.93
CA LEU A 689 -28.62 2.91 14.29
C LEU A 689 -29.83 2.57 15.17
N GLN A 690 -29.66 2.47 16.49
CA GLN A 690 -30.76 2.25 17.42
C GLN A 690 -31.73 3.44 17.46
N GLU A 691 -31.20 4.66 17.45
CA GLU A 691 -32.03 5.87 17.35
C GLU A 691 -32.84 5.87 16.05
N TRP A 692 -32.19 5.49 14.95
CA TRP A 692 -32.80 5.37 13.64
C TRP A 692 -33.88 4.31 13.53
N GLN A 693 -33.60 3.09 14.00
CA GLN A 693 -34.55 2.00 14.08
C GLN A 693 -35.81 2.44 14.79
N LYS A 694 -35.68 3.16 15.90
CA LYS A 694 -36.82 3.66 16.66
C LYS A 694 -37.62 4.70 15.85
N ALA A 695 -36.94 5.67 15.23
CA ALA A 695 -37.60 6.75 14.49
C ALA A 695 -38.40 6.24 13.27
N TYR A 696 -37.85 5.28 12.52
CA TYR A 696 -38.48 4.77 11.30
C TYR A 696 -39.45 3.61 11.52
N LYS A 697 -39.33 2.89 12.64
CA LYS A 697 -40.35 1.90 13.05
C LYS A 697 -41.70 2.55 13.30
N GLU A 698 -41.73 3.78 13.82
CA GLU A 698 -42.97 4.57 13.96
C GLU A 698 -43.59 4.93 12.60
N LYS A 699 -42.77 5.00 11.55
CA LYS A 699 -43.19 5.24 10.15
C LYS A 699 -43.51 3.97 9.37
N GLY A 700 -43.47 2.79 10.01
CA GLY A 700 -43.77 1.51 9.36
C GLY A 700 -42.62 0.90 8.54
N VAL A 701 -41.38 1.38 8.72
CA VAL A 701 -40.17 0.82 8.09
C VAL A 701 -39.36 0.05 9.14
N ASP A 702 -39.11 -1.23 8.90
CA ASP A 702 -38.30 -2.10 9.75
C ASP A 702 -36.83 -2.06 9.29
N ILE A 703 -35.92 -1.73 10.20
CA ILE A 703 -34.48 -1.63 9.88
C ILE A 703 -33.73 -2.68 10.69
N GLU A 704 -33.05 -3.59 10.00
CA GLU A 704 -32.27 -4.66 10.62
C GLU A 704 -30.79 -4.52 10.26
N TYR A 705 -29.91 -4.80 11.21
CA TYR A 705 -28.46 -4.57 11.09
C TYR A 705 -27.66 -5.85 11.33
N PHE A 706 -26.74 -6.14 10.40
CA PHE A 706 -25.92 -7.35 10.41
C PHE A 706 -24.44 -7.01 10.19
N PRO A 707 -23.62 -7.00 11.26
CA PRO A 707 -22.18 -6.84 11.12
C PRO A 707 -21.49 -8.19 10.89
N ILE A 708 -20.90 -8.37 9.70
CA ILE A 708 -20.10 -9.54 9.33
C ILE A 708 -18.63 -9.22 9.56
N PHE A 709 -18.10 -9.70 10.67
CA PHE A 709 -16.66 -9.66 10.97
C PHE A 709 -15.93 -10.86 10.36
N PHE A 710 -14.69 -10.63 9.98
CA PHE A 710 -13.75 -11.72 9.77
C PHE A 710 -13.62 -12.53 11.08
N PRO A 711 -13.69 -13.85 11.07
CA PRO A 711 -13.72 -14.65 12.31
C PRO A 711 -12.44 -14.50 13.15
N CYS A 712 -12.54 -14.80 14.45
CA CYS A 712 -11.36 -14.84 15.32
C CYS A 712 -10.50 -16.06 15.00
N LEU A 713 -9.18 -15.94 15.16
CA LEU A 713 -8.22 -16.98 14.81
C LEU A 713 -8.54 -18.37 15.38
N ASP A 714 -8.88 -18.41 16.67
CA ASP A 714 -9.22 -19.64 17.39
C ASP A 714 -10.42 -20.37 16.76
N GLU A 715 -11.23 -19.68 15.95
CA GLU A 715 -12.43 -20.22 15.32
C GLU A 715 -12.13 -20.88 13.97
N PHE A 716 -11.11 -20.44 13.23
CA PHE A 716 -10.90 -20.88 11.83
C PHE A 716 -9.48 -21.28 11.45
N SER A 717 -8.44 -21.04 12.25
CA SER A 717 -7.06 -21.46 11.94
C SER A 717 -6.49 -22.40 13.01
N SER A 718 -5.96 -23.55 12.58
CA SER A 718 -5.24 -24.50 13.44
C SER A 718 -3.74 -24.23 13.52
N GLU A 719 -3.22 -23.31 12.71
CA GLU A 719 -1.78 -23.03 12.57
C GLU A 719 -1.43 -21.56 12.88
N GLY A 720 -1.33 -21.25 14.18
CA GLY A 720 -0.74 -20.00 14.66
C GLY A 720 -1.56 -18.72 14.41
N GLU A 721 -0.98 -17.58 14.81
CA GLU A 721 -1.63 -16.26 14.71
C GLU A 721 -1.64 -15.76 13.25
N TYR A 722 -2.80 -15.79 12.58
CA TYR A 722 -3.01 -15.05 11.33
C TYR A 722 -3.20 -13.55 11.63
N GLU A 723 -2.22 -12.77 11.22
CA GLU A 723 -2.23 -11.32 11.33
C GLU A 723 -2.45 -10.77 9.93
N PRO A 724 -3.65 -10.24 9.60
CA PRO A 724 -3.92 -9.83 8.24
C PRO A 724 -2.93 -8.75 7.78
N PRO A 725 -2.36 -8.87 6.57
CA PRO A 725 -1.34 -7.94 6.11
C PRO A 725 -1.94 -6.58 5.77
N LEU A 726 -1.10 -5.55 5.94
CA LEU A 726 -1.40 -4.16 5.60
C LEU A 726 -0.76 -3.74 4.26
N SER A 727 -0.15 -4.68 3.54
CA SER A 727 0.43 -4.46 2.20
C SER A 727 -0.58 -4.69 1.08
N TRP A 728 -0.25 -4.30 -0.16
CA TRP A 728 -1.03 -4.66 -1.36
C TRP A 728 -0.58 -6.00 -1.97
N LYS A 729 -0.41 -6.99 -1.10
CA LYS A 729 0.00 -8.34 -1.46
C LYS A 729 -0.45 -9.31 -0.38
N LEU A 730 -1.15 -10.36 -0.79
CA LEU A 730 -1.46 -11.55 0.00
C LEU A 730 -0.58 -12.71 -0.48
N THR A 731 -0.21 -13.58 0.43
CA THR A 731 0.30 -14.91 0.09
C THR A 731 -0.85 -15.85 -0.27
N GLU A 732 -0.56 -16.95 -0.95
CA GLU A 732 -1.60 -17.98 -1.21
C GLU A 732 -2.20 -18.54 0.09
N LYS A 733 -1.40 -18.73 1.14
CA LYS A 733 -1.92 -19.13 2.46
C LYS A 733 -2.90 -18.10 3.02
N GLU A 734 -2.59 -16.81 2.91
CA GLU A 734 -3.46 -15.74 3.41
C GLU A 734 -4.76 -15.63 2.60
N LYS A 735 -4.72 -15.93 1.29
CA LYS A 735 -5.93 -16.04 0.46
C LYS A 735 -6.80 -17.23 0.89
N ASP A 736 -6.19 -18.38 1.12
CA ASP A 736 -6.89 -19.57 1.62
C ASP A 736 -7.49 -19.32 3.01
N GLU A 737 -6.81 -18.56 3.87
CA GLU A 737 -7.33 -18.13 5.18
C GLU A 737 -8.56 -17.22 5.06
N ILE A 738 -8.63 -16.35 4.04
CA ILE A 738 -9.84 -15.57 3.75
C ILE A 738 -11.02 -16.48 3.37
N LYS A 739 -10.78 -17.45 2.47
CA LYS A 739 -11.81 -18.43 2.07
C LYS A 739 -12.24 -19.32 3.24
N ALA A 740 -11.28 -19.79 4.05
CA ALA A 740 -11.53 -20.60 5.23
C ALA A 740 -12.29 -19.83 6.32
N GLY A 741 -12.00 -18.52 6.47
CA GLY A 741 -12.76 -17.63 7.35
C GLY A 741 -14.23 -17.56 6.96
N TRP A 742 -14.52 -17.40 5.66
CA TRP A 742 -15.90 -17.42 5.14
C TRP A 742 -16.57 -18.78 5.37
N ALA A 743 -15.88 -19.88 5.04
CA ALA A 743 -16.38 -21.25 5.26
C ALA A 743 -16.68 -21.54 6.74
N THR A 744 -15.93 -20.93 7.66
CA THR A 744 -16.15 -21.06 9.10
C THR A 744 -17.40 -20.32 9.55
N ILE A 745 -17.56 -19.04 9.19
CA ILE A 745 -18.74 -18.28 9.63
C ILE A 745 -20.04 -18.79 8.99
N THR A 746 -19.96 -19.49 7.86
CA THR A 746 -21.08 -20.16 7.21
C THR A 746 -21.28 -21.62 7.68
N GLY A 747 -20.45 -22.15 8.58
CA GLY A 747 -20.56 -23.54 9.04
C GLY A 747 -20.31 -24.60 7.96
N LYS A 748 -19.70 -24.22 6.83
CA LYS A 748 -19.29 -25.14 5.75
C LYS A 748 -18.01 -25.91 6.11
N LYS A 749 -17.24 -25.41 7.08
CA LYS A 749 -16.03 -26.08 7.57
C LYS A 749 -16.40 -27.17 8.59
N GLU A 750 -15.83 -28.36 8.42
CA GLU A 750 -16.11 -29.51 9.28
C GLU A 750 -15.84 -29.18 10.77
N GLY A 751 -16.83 -29.44 11.63
CA GLY A 751 -16.73 -29.18 13.07
C GLY A 751 -17.02 -27.74 13.51
N THR A 752 -17.45 -26.85 12.62
CA THR A 752 -17.79 -25.45 12.95
C THR A 752 -19.30 -25.21 12.90
N GLU A 753 -19.83 -24.42 13.85
CA GLU A 753 -21.21 -23.96 13.80
C GLU A 753 -21.29 -22.63 13.04
N LYS A 754 -22.37 -22.46 12.26
CA LYS A 754 -22.66 -21.22 11.53
C LYS A 754 -22.75 -20.05 12.54
N SER A 755 -22.08 -18.95 12.22
CA SER A 755 -22.04 -17.77 13.10
C SER A 755 -23.44 -17.24 13.39
N SER A 756 -23.66 -16.77 14.61
CA SER A 756 -24.96 -16.26 15.05
C SER A 756 -25.50 -15.15 14.14
N THR A 757 -24.63 -14.30 13.57
CA THR A 757 -25.02 -13.25 12.63
C THR A 757 -25.52 -13.82 11.31
N ILE A 758 -24.81 -14.79 10.73
CA ILE A 758 -25.20 -15.42 9.45
C ILE A 758 -26.49 -16.22 9.62
N LYS A 759 -26.64 -16.95 10.73
CA LYS A 759 -27.88 -17.67 11.04
C LYS A 759 -29.08 -16.72 11.16
N LYS A 760 -28.93 -15.61 11.90
CA LYS A 760 -29.98 -14.58 11.99
C LYS A 760 -30.31 -13.96 10.64
N LEU A 761 -29.30 -13.73 9.80
CA LEU A 761 -29.47 -13.21 8.45
C LEU A 761 -30.27 -14.16 7.57
N GLU A 762 -29.94 -15.46 7.60
CA GLU A 762 -30.69 -16.49 6.87
C GLU A 762 -32.12 -16.66 7.36
N ASP A 763 -32.32 -16.70 8.68
CA ASP A 763 -33.65 -16.77 9.28
C ASP A 763 -34.49 -15.55 8.91
N PHE A 764 -33.88 -14.37 8.88
CA PHE A 764 -34.54 -13.13 8.46
C PHE A 764 -34.87 -13.13 6.96
N TRP A 765 -33.92 -13.50 6.12
CA TRP A 765 -34.10 -13.56 4.68
C TRP A 765 -35.14 -14.61 4.27
N GLY A 766 -35.13 -15.77 4.92
CA GLY A 766 -36.12 -16.83 4.73
C GLY A 766 -37.55 -16.36 5.05
N LYS A 767 -37.73 -15.52 6.08
CA LYS A 767 -39.03 -14.90 6.40
C LYS A 767 -39.49 -13.91 5.33
N ILE A 768 -38.55 -13.17 4.72
CA ILE A 768 -38.87 -12.24 3.62
C ILE A 768 -39.33 -12.99 2.38
N LEU A 769 -38.70 -14.12 2.07
CA LEU A 769 -39.04 -14.96 0.91
C LEU A 769 -40.37 -15.70 1.10
N ASN A 770 -40.67 -16.16 2.32
CA ASN A 770 -41.87 -16.93 2.65
C ASN A 770 -42.66 -16.32 3.83
N PRO A 771 -43.38 -15.20 3.62
CA PRO A 771 -44.09 -14.50 4.69
C PRO A 771 -45.25 -15.30 5.31
N ASP A 772 -45.79 -16.30 4.59
CA ASP A 772 -46.91 -17.14 5.04
C ASP A 772 -46.51 -18.26 6.01
N ASN A 773 -45.21 -18.47 6.26
CA ASN A 773 -44.70 -19.53 7.13
C ASN A 773 -44.56 -19.06 8.60
N LYS A 774 -45.55 -18.32 9.11
CA LYS A 774 -45.64 -17.96 10.53
C LYS A 774 -46.27 -19.12 11.32
N ASP A 775 -45.62 -19.47 12.43
CA ASP A 775 -46.11 -20.30 13.55
C ASP A 775 -45.78 -21.80 13.59
N GLU A 776 -44.50 -22.20 13.62
CA GLU A 776 -44.14 -23.49 14.25
C GLU A 776 -43.03 -23.44 15.32
N ASN A 777 -42.19 -22.38 15.39
CA ASN A 777 -40.99 -22.43 16.26
C ASN A 777 -40.98 -21.51 17.50
N ASN A 778 -42.10 -20.88 17.88
CA ASN A 778 -42.14 -19.98 19.04
C ASN A 778 -42.54 -20.64 20.38
N ASN A 779 -42.49 -21.97 20.50
CA ASN A 779 -42.87 -22.70 21.72
C ASN A 779 -41.72 -23.43 22.44
N SER A 780 -40.46 -23.09 22.21
CA SER A 780 -39.32 -23.80 22.84
C SER A 780 -38.24 -22.92 23.47
N ILE A 781 -38.57 -21.68 23.87
CA ILE A 781 -37.67 -20.86 24.72
C ILE A 781 -38.49 -20.16 25.82
N GLU A 782 -39.08 -20.95 26.71
CA GLU A 782 -39.26 -20.58 28.13
C GLU A 782 -38.79 -21.78 28.96
N SER A 783 -37.47 -21.84 29.22
CA SER A 783 -36.85 -22.48 30.39
C SER A 783 -35.40 -22.07 30.53
#